data_AF-A0A7V9NWJ8-F1
#
_entry.id   AF-A0A7V9NWJ8-F1
#
_cell.length_a   1.000
_cell.length_b   1.000
_cell.length_c   1.000
_cell.angle_alpha   90.00
_cell.angle_beta   90.00
_cell.angle_gamma   90.00
#
_symmetry.space_group_name_H-M   'P 1'
#
loop_
_entity.id
_entity.type
_entity.pdbx_description
1 polymer ?
#
loop_
_entity_poly.entity_id
_entity_poly.type
_entity_poly.pdbx_seq_one_letter_code
_entity_poly.pdbx_strand_id
1 'polypeptide(L)'
;MDKVPKRTVYCFVLFFSVWPFAKSQENNKDELVSGYIKVLTQLWEASNTKTFDNYIVDSTLSLKSEPFKIISDSTTNWQQKEMLLRLNKLQQAINRKDFGLKYTLNYQENFNSPVADPQEIVVFKRRAVTGIDWDILKSGLVESKTKNKILKLEFDALEKKQYTSSLNAFQAKNTEQLIRHFNEKKIEILNSRKKLNNEQTVTVEKLWSIKHITKDDYLKAIQNTTDINAQYNIYRNYNEADIKNRSKFDFDLPILDIELAKLFQNANLSSGDSAVTDPNSEIARLKSLFINDVSLSTYARYSYYDVYNPNQPNRAFMSLGVNLSVPLVFNQKEKREYYMLQRQTTSQKDEVISQNIQINLLNYYYEYQYKLKQFKNLYHKRLVFTELLRTERVKHDLNDMEFNPNTALFILDDYWSNAIELLDLKQDMYKILLNLKTKLPNVNITEYTKPLNLSNLNIASSNPPFKAVYVWSDAFKNHSQTVITEYCKVNEFNPILLSYNTTKIYLQEVSEFISKNYTGNIHLMIGSNKLLKTGLTGYLDTLKNNIKLSFVKGIHLDLELHTLPGFKENKEAAFDNYILIVKQAKKFADDNKLELSVSIPLSYPENVLEALNKNCNTVYLMAYENIDPDFIIKKSAEEKSILKTKCVLALRTKDFDNRTDMDQQFKKLGFEKTAYHDLDDLIKFDNTSINVKEDNKKEK
;
A
#
# COMPACT_ATOMS: atom_id res chain seq x y z
N MET A 1 105.99 24.17 9.45
CA MET A 1 106.70 25.46 9.44
C MET A 1 106.95 25.85 7.99
N ASP A 2 106.64 27.10 7.68
CA ASP A 2 106.93 27.88 6.46
C ASP A 2 106.32 27.41 5.12
N LYS A 3 105.26 28.08 4.62
CA LYS A 3 105.21 29.39 3.90
C LYS A 3 105.56 29.24 2.41
N VAL A 4 104.57 29.36 1.50
CA VAL A 4 104.37 30.42 0.47
C VAL A 4 103.94 29.71 -0.86
N PRO A 5 103.28 30.29 -1.90
CA PRO A 5 102.39 31.47 -2.03
C PRO A 5 101.04 31.23 -2.78
N LYS A 6 100.21 32.26 -2.64
CA LYS A 6 99.12 32.84 -3.47
C LYS A 6 99.02 32.47 -4.96
N ARG A 7 97.77 32.30 -5.44
CA ARG A 7 97.26 32.74 -6.75
C ARG A 7 95.81 33.23 -6.66
N THR A 8 95.44 34.01 -7.67
CA THR A 8 94.49 35.13 -7.66
C THR A 8 93.25 34.83 -8.53
N VAL A 9 92.07 35.14 -8.00
CA VAL A 9 90.81 35.69 -8.59
C VAL A 9 90.23 35.10 -9.89
N TYR A 10 88.93 34.73 -9.83
CA TYR A 10 87.90 35.25 -10.73
C TYR A 10 86.56 35.43 -9.97
N CYS A 11 86.04 36.66 -10.00
CA CYS A 11 84.72 37.05 -9.51
C CYS A 11 83.63 36.67 -10.51
N PHE A 12 82.53 36.09 -10.04
CA PHE A 12 81.26 36.03 -10.78
C PHE A 12 80.23 36.92 -10.06
N VAL A 13 79.69 37.88 -10.81
CA VAL A 13 78.69 38.85 -10.37
C VAL A 13 77.32 38.19 -10.34
N LEU A 14 76.66 38.22 -9.16
CA LEU A 14 75.28 37.81 -8.96
C LEU A 14 74.34 38.99 -9.27
N PHE A 15 73.54 38.86 -10.34
CA PHE A 15 72.43 39.76 -10.65
C PHE A 15 71.19 39.35 -9.84
N PHE A 16 70.72 40.26 -8.98
CA PHE A 16 69.40 40.20 -8.35
C PHE A 16 68.31 40.38 -9.43
N SER A 17 67.43 39.39 -9.57
CA SER A 17 66.14 39.58 -10.22
C SER A 17 65.04 39.49 -9.16
N VAL A 18 64.38 40.62 -8.95
CA VAL A 18 63.17 40.75 -8.15
C VAL A 18 62.03 40.15 -8.99
N TRP A 19 61.53 39.00 -8.59
CA TRP A 19 60.27 38.46 -9.09
C TRP A 19 59.11 39.12 -8.34
N PRO A 20 58.13 39.72 -9.05
CA PRO A 20 56.94 40.25 -8.40
C PRO A 20 56.08 39.08 -7.90
N PHE A 21 55.65 39.21 -6.66
CA PHE A 21 54.70 38.35 -5.96
C PHE A 21 53.47 38.09 -6.84
N ALA A 22 53.21 36.82 -7.14
CA ALA A 22 52.01 36.35 -7.80
C ALA A 22 50.78 36.68 -6.95
N LYS A 23 49.90 37.53 -7.49
CA LYS A 23 48.58 37.85 -6.94
C LYS A 23 47.45 37.42 -7.90
N SER A 24 47.61 36.27 -8.56
CA SER A 24 46.70 35.81 -9.62
C SER A 24 46.12 34.39 -9.48
N GLN A 25 46.25 33.71 -8.33
CA GLN A 25 45.73 32.34 -8.16
C GLN A 25 44.37 32.22 -7.46
N GLU A 26 43.86 33.23 -6.76
CA GLU A 26 42.55 33.15 -6.09
C GLU A 26 41.37 33.29 -7.07
N ASN A 27 41.45 34.20 -8.05
CA ASN A 27 40.35 34.45 -8.98
C ASN A 27 39.91 33.23 -9.81
N ASN A 28 40.82 32.26 -10.05
CA ASN A 28 40.52 31.09 -10.90
C ASN A 28 39.75 30.00 -10.14
N LYS A 29 39.88 29.92 -8.81
CA LYS A 29 39.19 28.90 -8.00
C LYS A 29 37.70 29.24 -7.84
N ASP A 30 37.38 30.49 -7.53
CA ASP A 30 36.01 30.92 -7.27
C ASP A 30 35.15 30.90 -8.54
N GLU A 31 35.75 31.22 -9.70
CA GLU A 31 35.08 31.11 -11.00
C GLU A 31 34.74 29.63 -11.34
N LEU A 32 35.66 28.70 -11.07
CA LEU A 32 35.43 27.26 -11.24
C LEU A 32 34.35 26.73 -10.29
N VAL A 33 34.41 27.11 -9.01
CA VAL A 33 33.40 26.75 -8.00
C VAL A 33 32.02 27.24 -8.44
N SER A 34 31.90 28.52 -8.83
CA SER A 34 30.65 29.10 -9.31
C SER A 34 30.11 28.36 -10.53
N GLY A 35 30.98 27.99 -11.47
CA GLY A 35 30.63 27.15 -12.62
C GLY A 35 30.03 25.81 -12.21
N TYR A 36 30.63 25.11 -11.24
CA TYR A 36 30.12 23.82 -10.76
C TYR A 36 28.83 23.95 -9.94
N ILE A 37 28.70 24.97 -9.09
CA ILE A 37 27.45 25.26 -8.36
C ILE A 37 26.31 25.54 -9.35
N LYS A 38 26.58 26.27 -10.43
CA LYS A 38 25.60 26.53 -11.49
C LYS A 38 25.13 25.24 -12.15
N VAL A 39 26.03 24.30 -12.42
CA VAL A 39 25.66 22.97 -12.98
C VAL A 39 24.74 22.21 -12.01
N LEU A 40 25.06 22.19 -10.72
CA LEU A 40 24.20 21.55 -9.72
C LEU A 40 22.84 22.24 -9.58
N THR A 41 22.80 23.57 -9.69
CA THR A 41 21.56 24.35 -9.65
C THR A 41 20.66 24.04 -10.85
N GLN A 42 21.24 23.97 -12.07
CA GLN A 42 20.52 23.55 -13.27
C GLN A 42 19.98 22.12 -13.15
N LEU A 43 20.77 21.21 -12.56
CA LEU A 43 20.34 19.84 -12.29
C LEU A 43 19.17 19.78 -11.31
N TRP A 44 19.20 20.62 -10.27
CA TRP A 44 18.10 20.80 -9.32
C TRP A 44 16.84 21.32 -10.02
N GLU A 45 16.93 22.41 -10.80
CA GLU A 45 15.79 22.97 -11.55
C GLU A 45 15.15 21.93 -12.48
N ALA A 46 15.96 21.13 -13.16
CA ALA A 46 15.48 20.09 -14.07
C ALA A 46 14.79 18.90 -13.36
N SER A 47 15.10 18.68 -12.08
CA SER A 47 14.73 17.44 -11.37
C SER A 47 13.73 17.65 -10.24
N ASN A 48 13.67 18.84 -9.64
CA ASN A 48 12.96 19.07 -8.38
C ASN A 48 11.44 18.90 -8.49
N THR A 49 10.86 18.96 -9.69
CA THR A 49 9.41 18.82 -9.91
C THR A 49 8.97 17.36 -10.02
N LYS A 50 9.91 16.43 -10.20
CA LYS A 50 9.60 15.03 -10.45
C LYS A 50 9.26 14.30 -9.14
N THR A 51 8.02 13.83 -9.05
CA THR A 51 7.52 13.07 -7.90
C THR A 51 7.08 11.67 -8.30
N PHE A 52 6.94 10.79 -7.31
CA PHE A 52 6.48 9.41 -7.47
C PHE A 52 5.27 9.10 -6.57
N ASP A 53 4.52 10.14 -6.19
CA ASP A 53 3.40 10.01 -5.25
C ASP A 53 2.27 9.15 -5.84
N ASN A 54 2.12 9.14 -7.16
CA ASN A 54 1.16 8.29 -7.87
C ASN A 54 1.38 6.78 -7.63
N TYR A 55 2.58 6.35 -7.21
CA TYR A 55 2.84 4.95 -6.88
C TYR A 55 2.39 4.56 -5.46
N ILE A 56 2.17 5.56 -4.61
CA ILE A 56 1.64 5.44 -3.26
C ILE A 56 0.12 5.71 -3.33
N VAL A 57 -0.58 4.84 -4.04
CA VAL A 57 -2.04 4.89 -4.19
C VAL A 57 -2.72 4.78 -2.82
N ASP A 58 -3.54 5.78 -2.50
CA ASP A 58 -4.35 5.87 -1.27
C ASP A 58 -5.72 5.16 -1.42
N SER A 59 -6.58 5.31 -0.41
CA SER A 59 -7.92 4.69 -0.34
C SER A 59 -8.91 5.12 -1.42
N THR A 60 -8.56 6.06 -2.31
CA THR A 60 -9.47 6.50 -3.38
C THR A 60 -9.75 5.43 -4.44
N LEU A 61 -8.89 4.40 -4.49
CA LEU A 61 -9.10 3.21 -5.32
C LEU A 61 -9.62 2.04 -4.48
N SER A 62 -10.94 1.84 -4.48
CA SER A 62 -11.51 0.54 -4.08
C SER A 62 -10.98 -0.54 -5.02
N LEU A 63 -10.61 -1.72 -4.51
CA LEU A 63 -10.37 -2.88 -5.36
C LEU A 63 -11.63 -3.15 -6.19
N LYS A 64 -11.62 -2.74 -7.47
CA LYS A 64 -12.76 -2.88 -8.39
C LYS A 64 -13.07 -4.35 -8.70
N SER A 65 -12.10 -5.25 -8.49
CA SER A 65 -12.23 -6.69 -8.67
C SER A 65 -11.21 -7.46 -7.84
N GLU A 66 -11.50 -8.72 -7.51
CA GLU A 66 -10.57 -9.60 -6.80
C GLU A 66 -9.26 -9.75 -7.60
N PRO A 67 -8.10 -9.39 -7.01
CA PRO A 67 -6.83 -9.31 -7.73
C PRO A 67 -6.20 -10.69 -7.97
N PHE A 68 -6.58 -11.69 -7.17
CA PHE A 68 -6.02 -13.03 -7.20
C PHE A 68 -7.14 -14.07 -7.22
N LYS A 69 -7.75 -14.26 -8.39
CA LYS A 69 -8.74 -15.33 -8.60
C LYS A 69 -8.04 -16.67 -8.79
N ILE A 70 -8.40 -17.64 -7.97
CA ILE A 70 -7.94 -19.03 -8.15
C ILE A 70 -8.66 -19.59 -9.38
N ILE A 71 -8.05 -19.39 -10.55
CA ILE A 71 -8.46 -20.05 -11.79
C ILE A 71 -7.72 -21.39 -11.80
N SER A 72 -8.45 -22.48 -12.03
CA SER A 72 -7.88 -23.80 -12.25
C SER A 72 -7.13 -23.82 -13.59
N ASP A 73 -5.94 -23.22 -13.63
CA ASP A 73 -5.16 -23.10 -14.87
C ASP A 73 -4.58 -24.46 -15.28
N SER A 74 -4.71 -24.74 -16.58
CA SER A 74 -4.67 -26.05 -17.22
C SER A 74 -3.27 -26.53 -17.65
N THR A 75 -2.20 -25.86 -17.25
CA THR A 75 -0.92 -26.03 -17.95
C THR A 75 0.07 -27.00 -17.30
N THR A 76 0.53 -27.94 -18.14
CA THR A 76 1.68 -28.86 -18.04
C THR A 76 1.61 -30.10 -17.14
N ASN A 77 0.78 -30.15 -16.10
CA ASN A 77 0.68 -31.36 -15.25
C ASN A 77 -0.75 -31.89 -15.09
N TRP A 78 -1.71 -31.26 -15.77
CA TRP A 78 -3.13 -31.62 -15.71
C TRP A 78 -3.40 -32.98 -16.34
N GLN A 79 -2.77 -33.28 -17.49
CA GLN A 79 -2.93 -34.58 -18.16
C GLN A 79 -2.46 -35.74 -17.29
N GLN A 80 -1.30 -35.64 -16.63
CA GLN A 80 -0.82 -36.71 -15.74
C GLN A 80 -1.74 -36.89 -14.52
N LYS A 81 -2.20 -35.78 -13.95
CA LYS A 81 -3.13 -35.77 -12.81
C LYS A 81 -4.50 -36.35 -13.16
N GLU A 82 -5.08 -35.97 -14.28
CA GLU A 82 -6.31 -36.57 -14.79
C GLU A 82 -6.14 -38.03 -15.16
N MET A 83 -5.00 -38.41 -15.75
CA MET A 83 -4.69 -39.81 -16.05
C MET A 83 -4.65 -40.66 -14.78
N LEU A 84 -4.13 -40.15 -13.66
CA LEU A 84 -4.15 -40.87 -12.38
C LEU A 84 -5.56 -41.04 -11.82
N LEU A 85 -6.39 -39.99 -11.86
CA LEU A 85 -7.81 -40.08 -11.45
C LEU A 85 -8.59 -41.02 -12.35
N ARG A 86 -8.34 -40.97 -13.66
CA ARG A 86 -8.95 -41.86 -14.65
C ARG A 86 -8.51 -43.30 -14.47
N LEU A 87 -7.22 -43.55 -14.21
CA LEU A 87 -6.67 -44.88 -13.93
C LEU A 87 -7.35 -45.47 -12.69
N ASN A 88 -7.49 -44.69 -11.62
CA ASN A 88 -8.22 -45.10 -10.43
C ASN A 88 -9.70 -45.44 -10.77
N LYS A 89 -10.41 -44.59 -11.52
CA LYS A 89 -11.79 -44.86 -11.97
C LYS A 89 -11.90 -46.13 -12.82
N LEU A 90 -10.95 -46.39 -13.71
CA LEU A 90 -10.90 -47.61 -14.52
C LEU A 90 -10.66 -48.85 -13.64
N GLN A 91 -9.74 -48.77 -12.68
CA GLN A 91 -9.50 -49.85 -11.74
C GLN A 91 -10.74 -50.12 -10.87
N GLN A 92 -11.48 -49.09 -10.48
CA GLN A 92 -12.78 -49.25 -9.84
C GLN A 92 -13.77 -49.98 -10.75
N ALA A 93 -13.85 -49.62 -12.04
CA ALA A 93 -14.76 -50.25 -12.99
C ALA A 93 -14.41 -51.72 -13.25
N ILE A 94 -13.12 -52.06 -13.31
CA ILE A 94 -12.62 -53.44 -13.43
C ILE A 94 -13.04 -54.25 -12.19
N ASN A 95 -12.71 -53.78 -10.99
CA ASN A 95 -13.05 -54.48 -9.76
C ASN A 95 -14.58 -54.64 -9.57
N ARG A 96 -15.40 -53.66 -9.98
CA ARG A 96 -16.87 -53.81 -9.93
C ARG A 96 -17.41 -54.97 -10.77
N LYS A 97 -16.69 -55.35 -11.84
CA LYS A 97 -17.07 -56.44 -12.75
C LYS A 97 -16.41 -57.77 -12.40
N ASP A 98 -15.47 -57.77 -11.47
CA ASP A 98 -14.80 -58.99 -11.02
C ASP A 98 -15.65 -59.68 -9.95
N PHE A 99 -16.30 -60.78 -10.37
CA PHE A 99 -17.11 -61.63 -9.51
C PHE A 99 -16.32 -62.80 -8.90
N GLY A 100 -15.02 -62.94 -9.22
CA GLY A 100 -14.19 -64.07 -8.80
C GLY A 100 -14.44 -65.36 -9.60
N LEU A 101 -15.10 -65.28 -10.76
CA LEU A 101 -15.37 -66.44 -11.62
C LEU A 101 -14.19 -66.68 -12.56
N LYS A 102 -13.71 -67.93 -12.60
CA LYS A 102 -12.61 -68.38 -13.46
C LYS A 102 -13.04 -69.59 -14.25
N TYR A 103 -12.78 -69.56 -15.55
CA TYR A 103 -12.88 -70.74 -16.39
C TYR A 103 -11.53 -71.46 -16.36
N THR A 104 -11.56 -72.73 -15.99
CA THR A 104 -10.37 -73.56 -15.82
C THR A 104 -10.39 -74.65 -16.88
N LEU A 105 -9.38 -74.65 -17.76
CA LEU A 105 -9.12 -75.72 -18.73
C LEU A 105 -7.72 -76.27 -18.48
N ASN A 106 -7.62 -77.55 -18.21
CA ASN A 106 -6.36 -78.26 -18.00
C ASN A 106 -6.33 -79.49 -18.91
N TYR A 107 -5.33 -79.58 -19.78
CA TYR A 107 -5.04 -80.75 -20.58
C TYR A 107 -3.63 -81.24 -20.25
N GLN A 108 -3.52 -82.52 -19.90
CA GLN A 108 -2.24 -83.17 -19.62
C GLN A 108 -2.18 -84.48 -20.38
N GLU A 109 -1.06 -84.70 -21.08
CA GLU A 109 -0.73 -85.97 -21.72
C GLU A 109 0.58 -86.48 -21.14
N ASN A 110 0.54 -87.66 -20.56
CA ASN A 110 1.72 -88.37 -20.11
C ASN A 110 2.18 -89.22 -21.30
N PHE A 111 3.44 -89.07 -21.71
CA PHE A 111 4.01 -89.84 -22.83
C PHE A 111 4.51 -91.23 -22.40
N ASN A 112 4.88 -91.38 -21.13
CA ASN A 112 5.30 -92.63 -20.50
C ASN A 112 4.42 -92.92 -19.28
N SER A 113 4.15 -94.19 -19.00
CA SER A 113 3.44 -94.58 -17.78
C SER A 113 4.33 -94.25 -16.57
N PRO A 114 3.88 -93.39 -15.63
CA PRO A 114 4.65 -93.14 -14.41
C PRO A 114 4.75 -94.42 -13.59
N VAL A 115 5.86 -94.57 -12.84
CA VAL A 115 5.95 -95.57 -11.77
C VAL A 115 4.85 -95.20 -10.78
N ALA A 116 3.88 -96.11 -10.59
CA ALA A 116 2.69 -95.84 -9.79
C ALA A 116 3.10 -95.39 -8.37
N ASP A 117 2.81 -94.13 -8.05
CA ASP A 117 2.86 -93.67 -6.66
C ASP A 117 1.73 -94.38 -5.90
N PRO A 118 2.00 -95.08 -4.79
CA PRO A 118 0.96 -95.79 -4.02
C PRO A 118 -0.21 -94.91 -3.57
N GLN A 119 -0.06 -93.57 -3.61
CA GLN A 119 -1.10 -92.61 -3.25
C GLN A 119 -1.96 -92.12 -4.44
N GLU A 120 -1.55 -92.37 -5.70
CA GLU A 120 -2.34 -91.97 -6.88
C GLU A 120 -3.33 -93.06 -7.30
N ILE A 121 -4.63 -92.75 -7.18
CA ILE A 121 -5.73 -93.72 -7.38
C ILE A 121 -5.98 -94.05 -8.88
N VAL A 122 -5.49 -93.25 -9.83
CA VAL A 122 -5.70 -93.46 -11.28
C VAL A 122 -4.48 -93.05 -12.10
N VAL A 123 -3.85 -94.02 -12.79
CA VAL A 123 -2.74 -93.78 -13.75
C VAL A 123 -3.32 -93.50 -15.14
N PHE A 124 -3.19 -92.28 -15.65
CA PHE A 124 -3.82 -91.84 -16.91
C PHE A 124 -2.79 -91.49 -17.99
N LYS A 125 -3.15 -91.76 -19.25
CA LYS A 125 -2.43 -91.33 -20.45
C LYS A 125 -2.76 -89.89 -20.80
N ARG A 126 -4.06 -89.54 -20.80
CA ARG A 126 -4.54 -88.16 -21.04
C ARG A 126 -5.54 -87.78 -19.99
N ARG A 127 -5.51 -86.52 -19.58
CA ARG A 127 -6.47 -85.92 -18.67
C ARG A 127 -6.91 -84.58 -19.25
N ALA A 128 -8.21 -84.43 -19.43
CA ALA A 128 -8.84 -83.15 -19.76
C ALA A 128 -9.78 -82.77 -18.60
N VAL A 129 -9.56 -81.61 -18.00
CA VAL A 129 -10.44 -81.03 -16.98
C VAL A 129 -10.91 -79.67 -17.48
N THR A 130 -12.22 -79.49 -17.57
CA THR A 130 -12.84 -78.19 -17.83
C THR A 130 -13.79 -77.86 -16.69
N GLY A 131 -13.86 -76.61 -16.26
CA GLY A 131 -14.78 -76.22 -15.20
C GLY A 131 -14.80 -74.74 -14.91
N ILE A 132 -15.66 -74.39 -13.96
CA ILE A 132 -15.79 -73.03 -13.45
C ILE A 132 -15.44 -73.07 -11.96
N ASP A 133 -14.50 -72.22 -11.58
CA ASP A 133 -14.13 -71.97 -10.21
C ASP A 133 -14.67 -70.60 -9.80
N TRP A 134 -15.28 -70.51 -8.62
CA TRP A 134 -15.78 -69.27 -8.04
C TRP A 134 -15.08 -68.97 -6.72
N ASP A 135 -14.21 -67.96 -6.75
CA ASP A 135 -13.57 -67.40 -5.57
C ASP A 135 -14.53 -66.39 -4.89
N ILE A 136 -14.95 -66.68 -3.66
CA ILE A 136 -15.94 -65.87 -2.93
C ILE A 136 -15.25 -64.81 -2.06
N LEU A 137 -14.19 -65.19 -1.35
CA LEU A 137 -13.48 -64.33 -0.40
C LEU A 137 -12.21 -63.72 -1.01
N LYS A 138 -11.02 -64.19 -0.60
CA LYS A 138 -9.73 -63.79 -1.17
C LYS A 138 -9.66 -64.12 -2.66
N SER A 139 -9.08 -63.20 -3.44
CA SER A 139 -9.00 -63.19 -4.90
C SER A 139 -10.36 -63.27 -5.62
N GLY A 140 -11.43 -62.92 -4.90
CA GLY A 140 -12.81 -63.13 -5.32
C GLY A 140 -13.73 -61.93 -5.08
N LEU A 141 -15.03 -62.18 -4.97
CA LEU A 141 -16.08 -61.15 -4.87
C LEU A 141 -15.89 -60.18 -3.69
N VAL A 142 -15.63 -60.72 -2.49
CA VAL A 142 -15.51 -59.89 -1.27
C VAL A 142 -14.26 -59.02 -1.31
N GLU A 143 -13.11 -59.59 -1.69
CA GLU A 143 -11.88 -58.81 -1.82
C GLU A 143 -12.02 -57.73 -2.89
N SER A 144 -12.66 -58.04 -4.02
CA SER A 144 -12.90 -57.06 -5.08
C SER A 144 -13.77 -55.88 -4.61
N LYS A 145 -14.82 -56.14 -3.83
CA LYS A 145 -15.62 -55.08 -3.19
C LYS A 145 -14.81 -54.25 -2.20
N THR A 146 -13.95 -54.86 -1.39
CA THR A 146 -13.06 -54.15 -0.45
C THR A 146 -12.03 -53.30 -1.19
N LYS A 147 -11.39 -53.84 -2.22
CA LYS A 147 -10.50 -53.10 -3.13
C LYS A 147 -11.21 -51.92 -3.77
N ASN A 148 -12.45 -52.07 -4.21
CA ASN A 148 -13.23 -50.96 -4.77
C ASN A 148 -13.47 -49.84 -3.76
N LYS A 149 -13.79 -50.17 -2.51
CA LYS A 149 -13.94 -49.17 -1.44
C LYS A 149 -12.63 -48.44 -1.15
N ILE A 150 -11.51 -49.16 -1.08
CA ILE A 150 -10.18 -48.57 -0.92
C ILE A 150 -9.88 -47.59 -2.07
N LEU A 151 -10.14 -47.99 -3.32
CA LEU A 151 -9.90 -47.14 -4.49
C LEU A 151 -10.74 -45.86 -4.49
N LYS A 152 -11.98 -45.89 -3.97
CA LYS A 152 -12.80 -44.68 -3.79
C LYS A 152 -12.17 -43.71 -2.80
N LEU A 153 -11.69 -44.21 -1.66
CA LEU A 153 -11.02 -43.38 -0.66
C LEU A 153 -9.68 -42.82 -1.18
N GLU A 154 -8.95 -43.61 -1.96
CA GLU A 154 -7.73 -43.16 -2.64
C GLU A 154 -8.04 -42.08 -3.70
N PHE A 155 -9.19 -42.16 -4.36
CA PHE A 155 -9.65 -41.12 -5.30
C PHE A 155 -9.84 -39.78 -4.60
N ASP A 156 -10.57 -39.76 -3.48
CA ASP A 156 -10.83 -38.54 -2.70
C ASP A 156 -9.52 -37.93 -2.17
N ALA A 157 -8.58 -38.78 -1.71
CA ALA A 157 -7.26 -38.34 -1.29
C ALA A 157 -6.42 -37.74 -2.45
N LEU A 158 -6.50 -38.35 -3.64
CA LEU A 158 -5.84 -37.83 -4.85
C LEU A 158 -6.42 -36.47 -5.27
N GLU A 159 -7.74 -36.30 -5.21
CA GLU A 159 -8.41 -35.04 -5.51
C GLU A 159 -7.95 -33.91 -4.57
N LYS A 160 -7.93 -34.18 -3.25
CA LYS A 160 -7.40 -33.22 -2.25
C LYS A 160 -5.95 -32.85 -2.54
N LYS A 161 -5.09 -33.83 -2.88
CA LYS A 161 -3.68 -33.59 -3.24
C LYS A 161 -3.55 -32.73 -4.52
N GLN A 162 -4.42 -32.96 -5.51
CA GLN A 162 -4.44 -32.15 -6.73
C GLN A 162 -4.84 -30.72 -6.46
N TYR A 163 -5.86 -30.52 -5.63
CA TYR A 163 -6.32 -29.20 -5.19
C TYR A 163 -5.19 -28.44 -4.48
N THR A 164 -4.52 -29.03 -3.49
CA THR A 164 -3.35 -28.41 -2.84
C THR A 164 -2.25 -28.05 -3.83
N SER A 165 -1.99 -28.93 -4.82
CA SER A 165 -1.01 -28.66 -5.86
C SER A 165 -1.41 -27.49 -6.76
N SER A 166 -2.70 -27.32 -7.05
CA SER A 166 -3.19 -26.15 -7.79
C SER A 166 -3.07 -24.85 -6.99
N LEU A 167 -3.29 -24.89 -5.68
CA LEU A 167 -3.07 -23.74 -4.80
C LEU A 167 -1.59 -23.29 -4.80
N ASN A 168 -0.66 -24.25 -4.74
CA ASN A 168 0.78 -23.95 -4.82
C ASN A 168 1.17 -23.34 -6.18
N ALA A 169 0.63 -23.88 -7.28
CA ALA A 169 0.89 -23.34 -8.62
C ALA A 169 0.31 -21.93 -8.78
N PHE A 170 -0.90 -21.71 -8.28
CA PHE A 170 -1.52 -20.39 -8.20
C PHE A 170 -0.66 -19.41 -7.40
N GLN A 171 -0.16 -19.82 -6.22
CA GLN A 171 0.71 -18.98 -5.39
C GLN A 171 1.98 -18.58 -6.11
N ALA A 172 2.67 -19.55 -6.74
CA ALA A 172 3.91 -19.29 -7.48
C ALA A 172 3.68 -18.28 -8.60
N LYS A 173 2.68 -18.54 -9.47
CA LYS A 173 2.31 -17.67 -10.59
C LYS A 173 2.01 -16.23 -10.15
N ASN A 174 1.17 -16.07 -9.12
CA ASN A 174 0.78 -14.74 -8.66
C ASN A 174 1.91 -14.03 -7.90
N THR A 175 2.79 -14.77 -7.21
CA THR A 175 3.98 -14.19 -6.56
C THR A 175 4.94 -13.62 -7.60
N GLU A 176 5.19 -14.36 -8.69
CA GLU A 176 6.03 -13.90 -9.80
C GLU A 176 5.47 -12.63 -10.45
N GLN A 177 4.17 -12.64 -10.81
CA GLN A 177 3.49 -11.48 -11.38
C GLN A 177 3.56 -10.26 -10.45
N LEU A 178 3.34 -10.46 -9.14
CA LEU A 178 3.39 -9.41 -8.14
C LEU A 178 4.80 -8.78 -8.07
N ILE A 179 5.84 -9.61 -7.95
CA ILE A 179 7.22 -9.13 -7.87
C ILE A 179 7.58 -8.33 -9.14
N ARG A 180 7.22 -8.85 -10.32
CA ARG A 180 7.46 -8.17 -11.59
C ARG A 180 6.80 -6.78 -11.63
N HIS A 181 5.53 -6.68 -11.25
CA HIS A 181 4.80 -5.41 -11.24
C HIS A 181 5.48 -4.35 -10.38
N PHE A 182 5.88 -4.71 -9.16
CA PHE A 182 6.58 -3.79 -8.27
C PHE A 182 7.99 -3.46 -8.76
N ASN A 183 8.71 -4.44 -9.32
CA ASN A 183 10.03 -4.22 -9.91
C ASN A 183 10.00 -3.25 -11.09
N GLU A 184 8.99 -3.33 -11.98
CA GLU A 184 8.82 -2.39 -13.09
C GLU A 184 8.73 -0.94 -12.59
N LYS A 185 7.93 -0.69 -11.54
CA LYS A 185 7.80 0.64 -10.90
C LYS A 185 9.11 1.09 -10.22
N LYS A 186 9.79 0.19 -9.51
CA LYS A 186 11.09 0.50 -8.87
C LYS A 186 12.17 0.84 -9.88
N ILE A 187 12.22 0.11 -11.01
CA ILE A 187 13.17 0.36 -12.10
C ILE A 187 12.98 1.76 -12.69
N GLU A 188 11.74 2.25 -12.79
CA GLU A 188 11.47 3.62 -13.25
C GLU A 188 12.02 4.68 -12.30
N ILE A 189 11.83 4.48 -10.99
CA ILE A 189 12.42 5.37 -9.96
C ILE A 189 13.94 5.29 -10.04
N LEU A 190 14.51 4.09 -10.11
CA LEU A 190 15.96 3.88 -10.21
C LEU A 190 16.58 4.47 -11.47
N ASN A 191 15.89 4.44 -12.62
CA ASN A 191 16.36 5.13 -13.83
C ASN A 191 16.48 6.64 -13.59
N SER A 192 15.53 7.22 -12.86
CA SER A 192 15.51 8.64 -12.52
C SER A 192 16.62 8.99 -11.54
N ARG A 193 16.77 8.19 -10.47
CA ARG A 193 17.88 8.29 -9.51
C ARG A 193 19.24 8.15 -10.18
N LYS A 194 19.40 7.16 -11.06
CA LYS A 194 20.65 6.91 -11.80
C LYS A 194 21.03 8.09 -12.67
N LYS A 195 20.07 8.68 -13.39
CA LYS A 195 20.31 9.89 -14.20
C LYS A 195 20.80 11.04 -13.31
N LEU A 196 20.05 11.36 -12.25
CA LEU A 196 20.40 12.41 -11.30
C LEU A 196 21.81 12.20 -10.72
N ASN A 197 22.07 11.00 -10.21
CA ASN A 197 23.31 10.73 -9.48
C ASN A 197 24.53 10.68 -10.40
N ASN A 198 24.40 10.21 -11.64
CA ASN A 198 25.48 10.26 -12.63
C ASN A 198 25.87 11.69 -12.97
N GLU A 199 24.90 12.59 -13.13
CA GLU A 199 25.14 14.01 -13.43
C GLU A 199 25.70 14.75 -12.20
N GLN A 200 25.20 14.44 -11.00
CA GLN A 200 25.64 15.03 -9.73
C GLN A 200 27.07 14.60 -9.36
N THR A 201 27.37 13.30 -9.41
CA THR A 201 28.64 12.73 -8.89
C THR A 201 29.85 13.30 -9.63
N VAL A 202 29.77 13.49 -10.95
CA VAL A 202 30.83 14.12 -11.75
C VAL A 202 31.15 15.53 -11.26
N THR A 203 30.14 16.28 -10.83
CA THR A 203 30.31 17.66 -10.35
C THR A 203 30.79 17.69 -8.89
N VAL A 204 30.25 16.80 -8.06
CA VAL A 204 30.66 16.59 -6.66
C VAL A 204 32.15 16.18 -6.58
N GLU A 205 32.61 15.26 -7.44
CA GLU A 205 34.02 14.85 -7.49
C GLU A 205 34.96 16.03 -7.78
N LYS A 206 34.58 16.90 -8.72
CA LYS A 206 35.33 18.12 -9.06
C LYS A 206 35.36 19.11 -7.90
N LEU A 207 34.20 19.35 -7.26
CA LEU A 207 34.08 20.21 -6.09
C LEU A 207 34.89 19.70 -4.89
N TRP A 208 34.93 18.38 -4.69
CA TRP A 208 35.73 17.75 -3.63
C TRP A 208 37.23 17.88 -3.91
N SER A 209 37.65 17.67 -5.16
CA SER A 209 39.05 17.79 -5.58
C SER A 209 39.63 19.18 -5.32
N ILE A 210 38.81 20.23 -5.40
CA ILE A 210 39.18 21.62 -5.09
C ILE A 210 38.89 22.02 -3.62
N LYS A 211 38.51 21.06 -2.78
CA LYS A 211 38.19 21.20 -1.34
C LYS A 211 37.06 22.19 -1.05
N HIS A 212 36.05 22.27 -1.93
CA HIS A 212 34.87 23.11 -1.72
C HIS A 212 33.74 22.37 -0.98
N ILE A 213 33.65 21.05 -1.16
CA ILE A 213 32.71 20.20 -0.41
C ILE A 213 33.47 19.21 0.48
N THR A 214 32.75 18.62 1.43
CA THR A 214 33.33 17.65 2.37
C THR A 214 33.61 16.31 1.68
N LYS A 215 34.51 15.51 2.29
CA LYS A 215 34.71 14.12 1.85
C LYS A 215 33.46 13.28 2.07
N ASP A 216 32.67 13.59 3.09
CA ASP A 216 31.45 12.86 3.42
C ASP A 216 30.40 12.99 2.31
N ASP A 217 30.23 14.20 1.75
CA ASP A 217 29.35 14.43 0.59
C ASP A 217 29.80 13.62 -0.64
N TYR A 218 31.10 13.61 -0.90
CA TYR A 218 31.65 12.81 -2.01
C TYR A 218 31.42 11.30 -1.79
N LEU A 219 31.67 10.80 -0.58
CA LEU A 219 31.43 9.40 -0.24
C LEU A 219 29.94 9.04 -0.35
N LYS A 220 29.02 9.94 0.06
CA LYS A 220 27.57 9.75 -0.09
C LYS A 220 27.18 9.59 -1.57
N ALA A 221 27.71 10.41 -2.47
CA ALA A 221 27.44 10.30 -3.91
C ALA A 221 27.91 8.96 -4.52
N ILE A 222 29.08 8.46 -4.09
CA ILE A 222 29.59 7.13 -4.49
C ILE A 222 28.73 6.01 -3.93
N GLN A 223 28.34 6.10 -2.66
CA GLN A 223 27.45 5.14 -2.02
C GLN A 223 26.13 5.04 -2.79
N ASN A 224 25.50 6.18 -3.08
CA ASN A 224 24.27 6.24 -3.87
C ASN A 224 24.46 5.57 -5.25
N THR A 225 25.58 5.79 -5.92
CA THR A 225 25.88 5.16 -7.22
C THR A 225 25.91 3.64 -7.10
N THR A 226 26.56 3.14 -6.05
CA THR A 226 26.72 1.71 -5.80
C THR A 226 25.36 1.07 -5.49
N ASP A 227 24.59 1.68 -4.58
CA ASP A 227 23.28 1.20 -4.16
C ASP A 227 22.27 1.19 -5.33
N ILE A 228 22.22 2.27 -6.12
CA ILE A 228 21.36 2.36 -7.30
C ILE A 228 21.69 1.26 -8.31
N ASN A 229 22.97 1.04 -8.63
CA ASN A 229 23.36 0.03 -9.60
C ASN A 229 23.09 -1.39 -9.09
N ALA A 230 23.33 -1.66 -7.80
CA ALA A 230 23.04 -2.96 -7.18
C ALA A 230 21.54 -3.27 -7.25
N GLN A 231 20.68 -2.35 -6.79
CA GLN A 231 19.23 -2.52 -6.83
C GLN A 231 18.70 -2.65 -8.27
N TYR A 232 19.21 -1.83 -9.18
CA TYR A 232 18.82 -1.87 -10.59
C TYR A 232 19.09 -3.23 -11.22
N ASN A 233 20.28 -3.77 -11.00
CA ASN A 233 20.66 -5.09 -11.53
C ASN A 233 19.82 -6.21 -10.90
N ILE A 234 19.55 -6.15 -9.59
CA ILE A 234 18.71 -7.15 -8.90
C ILE A 234 17.31 -7.22 -9.52
N TYR A 235 16.63 -6.08 -9.64
CA TYR A 235 15.25 -6.04 -10.16
C TYR A 235 15.17 -6.35 -11.65
N ARG A 236 16.15 -5.88 -12.43
CA ARG A 236 16.20 -6.14 -13.87
C ARG A 236 16.48 -7.62 -14.16
N ASN A 237 17.48 -8.22 -13.50
CA ASN A 237 17.83 -9.62 -13.70
C ASN A 237 16.68 -10.55 -13.31
N TYR A 238 15.95 -10.24 -12.23
CA TYR A 238 14.76 -10.99 -11.85
C TYR A 238 13.69 -10.95 -12.96
N ASN A 239 13.39 -9.76 -13.48
CA ASN A 239 12.38 -9.58 -14.53
C ASN A 239 12.79 -10.20 -15.88
N GLU A 240 14.09 -10.24 -16.19
CA GLU A 240 14.62 -10.87 -17.40
C GLU A 240 14.65 -12.41 -17.32
N ALA A 241 14.89 -12.96 -16.12
CA ALA A 241 14.85 -14.42 -15.89
C ALA A 241 13.42 -15.00 -16.01
N ASP A 242 12.38 -14.21 -15.73
CA ASP A 242 10.98 -14.63 -15.82
C ASP A 242 10.38 -14.41 -17.22
N ILE A 243 10.67 -15.35 -18.13
CA ILE A 243 10.23 -15.32 -19.53
C ILE A 243 8.76 -15.77 -19.68
N LYS A 244 8.20 -16.51 -18.70
CA LYS A 244 6.96 -17.30 -18.89
C LYS A 244 5.67 -16.54 -18.55
N ASN A 245 5.70 -15.55 -17.65
CA ASN A 245 4.52 -14.77 -17.27
C ASN A 245 4.69 -13.28 -17.61
N ARG A 246 4.23 -12.87 -18.79
CA ARG A 246 4.24 -11.47 -19.25
C ARG A 246 2.96 -10.67 -18.93
N SER A 247 2.01 -11.27 -18.21
CA SER A 247 0.76 -10.59 -17.88
C SER A 247 1.02 -9.44 -16.91
N LYS A 248 0.65 -8.22 -17.32
CA LYS A 248 0.65 -7.04 -16.46
C LYS A 248 -0.64 -6.98 -15.65
N PHE A 249 -0.57 -6.44 -14.44
CA PHE A 249 -1.77 -6.01 -13.72
C PHE A 249 -2.33 -4.76 -14.41
N ASP A 250 -3.60 -4.80 -14.79
CA ASP A 250 -4.32 -3.67 -15.42
C ASP A 250 -4.82 -2.63 -14.40
N PHE A 251 -4.57 -2.83 -13.11
CA PHE A 251 -5.05 -1.96 -12.05
C PHE A 251 -3.97 -1.74 -10.98
N ASP A 252 -4.02 -0.56 -10.36
CA ASP A 252 -3.17 -0.26 -9.23
C ASP A 252 -3.67 -0.93 -7.95
N LEU A 253 -2.71 -1.48 -7.21
CA LEU A 253 -2.94 -2.15 -5.93
C LEU A 253 -3.01 -1.09 -4.81
N PRO A 254 -4.14 -0.90 -4.09
CA PRO A 254 -4.21 0.05 -2.97
C PRO A 254 -3.48 -0.48 -1.73
N ILE A 255 -3.39 0.31 -0.67
CA ILE A 255 -2.92 -0.19 0.64
C ILE A 255 -4.12 -0.71 1.41
N LEU A 256 -3.98 -1.90 1.99
CA LEU A 256 -5.04 -2.58 2.72
C LEU A 256 -4.72 -2.69 4.20
N ASP A 257 -5.76 -2.75 5.02
CA ASP A 257 -5.70 -3.15 6.42
C ASP A 257 -6.51 -4.43 6.60
N ILE A 258 -6.04 -5.35 7.44
CA ILE A 258 -6.67 -6.66 7.67
C ILE A 258 -7.62 -6.56 8.86
N GLU A 259 -8.87 -6.95 8.65
CA GLU A 259 -9.87 -7.07 9.71
C GLU A 259 -9.78 -8.45 10.38
N LEU A 260 -9.06 -8.52 11.52
CA LEU A 260 -8.77 -9.78 12.22
C LEU A 260 -10.03 -10.60 12.56
N ALA A 261 -11.09 -9.94 13.01
CA ALA A 261 -12.35 -10.60 13.37
C ALA A 261 -12.98 -11.32 12.15
N LYS A 262 -13.01 -10.65 10.99
CA LYS A 262 -13.54 -11.22 9.74
C LYS A 262 -12.64 -12.35 9.23
N LEU A 263 -11.31 -12.19 9.34
CA LEU A 263 -10.35 -13.22 8.96
C LEU A 263 -10.60 -14.54 9.71
N PHE A 264 -10.75 -14.50 11.04
CA PHE A 264 -11.01 -15.69 11.84
C PHE A 264 -12.42 -16.25 11.66
N GLN A 265 -13.43 -15.40 11.47
CA GLN A 265 -14.79 -15.85 11.14
C GLN A 265 -14.79 -16.71 9.87
N ASN A 266 -14.10 -16.25 8.82
CA ASN A 266 -14.00 -16.95 7.54
C ASN A 266 -13.15 -18.22 7.62
N ALA A 267 -12.13 -18.25 8.48
CA ALA A 267 -11.32 -19.44 8.75
C ALA A 267 -12.13 -20.55 9.44
N ASN A 268 -12.97 -20.21 10.42
CA ASN A 268 -13.80 -21.17 11.13
C ASN A 268 -14.88 -21.79 10.21
N LEU A 269 -15.48 -20.98 9.32
CA LEU A 269 -16.41 -21.48 8.30
C LEU A 269 -15.74 -22.47 7.32
N SER A 270 -14.49 -22.21 6.94
CA SER A 270 -13.73 -23.08 6.03
C SER A 270 -13.25 -24.39 6.68
N SER A 271 -13.19 -24.43 8.01
CA SER A 271 -12.73 -25.59 8.78
C SER A 271 -13.84 -26.63 9.03
N GLY A 272 -15.12 -26.22 8.95
CA GLY A 272 -16.29 -27.05 9.23
C GLY A 272 -16.48 -28.24 8.27
N ASP A 273 -15.93 -28.18 7.06
CA ASP A 273 -16.00 -29.26 6.07
C ASP A 273 -15.00 -30.41 6.33
N SER A 274 -14.13 -30.29 7.35
CA SER A 274 -13.11 -31.32 7.67
C SER A 274 -13.62 -32.46 8.54
N ALA A 275 -14.93 -32.52 8.86
CA ALA A 275 -15.56 -33.69 9.48
C ALA A 275 -15.75 -34.88 8.52
N VAL A 276 -15.14 -34.82 7.33
CA VAL A 276 -14.99 -35.97 6.44
C VAL A 276 -13.97 -36.92 7.08
N THR A 277 -14.43 -38.15 7.34
CA THR A 277 -13.62 -39.28 7.78
C THR A 277 -12.30 -39.32 7.01
N ASP A 278 -11.14 -39.23 7.68
CA ASP A 278 -9.83 -39.29 7.03
C ASP A 278 -9.77 -40.54 6.13
N PRO A 279 -9.71 -40.37 4.79
CA PRO A 279 -9.74 -41.50 3.87
C PRO A 279 -8.64 -42.52 4.15
N ASN A 280 -7.49 -42.07 4.66
CA ASN A 280 -6.37 -42.94 5.00
C ASN A 280 -6.68 -43.82 6.22
N SER A 281 -7.38 -43.29 7.22
CA SER A 281 -7.81 -44.04 8.40
C SER A 281 -8.75 -45.20 8.03
N GLU A 282 -9.67 -44.97 7.09
CA GLU A 282 -10.62 -45.97 6.63
C GLU A 282 -9.94 -46.99 5.69
N ILE A 283 -8.99 -46.55 4.86
CA ILE A 283 -8.15 -47.45 4.05
C ILE A 283 -7.37 -48.42 4.96
N ALA A 284 -6.77 -47.93 6.04
CA ALA A 284 -6.03 -48.76 6.98
C ALA A 284 -6.93 -49.82 7.65
N ARG A 285 -8.14 -49.42 8.05
CA ARG A 285 -9.15 -50.33 8.64
C ARG A 285 -9.58 -51.42 7.65
N LEU A 286 -9.82 -51.07 6.39
CA LEU A 286 -10.23 -52.03 5.36
C LEU A 286 -9.13 -53.04 5.02
N LYS A 287 -7.86 -52.60 5.03
CA LYS A 287 -6.70 -53.46 4.80
C LYS A 287 -6.43 -54.43 5.97
N SER A 288 -6.85 -54.09 7.19
CA SER A 288 -6.63 -54.92 8.39
C SER A 288 -7.63 -56.06 8.60
N LEU A 289 -8.69 -56.18 7.81
CA LEU A 289 -9.73 -57.19 8.02
C LEU A 289 -9.21 -58.62 7.78
N PHE A 290 -9.41 -59.53 8.74
CA PHE A 290 -9.02 -60.94 8.63
C PHE A 290 -9.64 -61.67 7.43
N ILE A 291 -10.84 -61.25 7.03
CA ILE A 291 -11.54 -61.84 5.86
C ILE A 291 -10.75 -61.71 4.56
N ASN A 292 -9.81 -60.75 4.46
CA ASN A 292 -8.95 -60.58 3.29
C ASN A 292 -7.86 -61.67 3.20
N ASP A 293 -7.58 -62.38 4.30
CA ASP A 293 -6.56 -63.42 4.36
C ASP A 293 -7.15 -64.83 4.17
N VAL A 294 -8.47 -64.98 4.31
CA VAL A 294 -9.22 -66.24 4.17
C VAL A 294 -9.67 -66.44 2.71
N SER A 295 -9.33 -67.58 2.12
CA SER A 295 -9.82 -67.98 0.80
C SER A 295 -10.91 -69.03 0.93
N LEU A 296 -12.10 -68.74 0.39
CA LEU A 296 -13.18 -69.69 0.19
C LEU A 296 -13.49 -69.70 -1.30
N SER A 297 -13.38 -70.88 -1.92
CA SER A 297 -13.74 -71.07 -3.31
C SER A 297 -14.63 -72.30 -3.49
N THR A 298 -15.50 -72.22 -4.48
CA THR A 298 -16.35 -73.33 -4.91
C THR A 298 -16.01 -73.67 -6.35
N TYR A 299 -16.08 -74.94 -6.74
CA TYR A 299 -15.80 -75.34 -8.11
C TYR A 299 -16.82 -76.34 -8.63
N ALA A 300 -17.08 -76.24 -9.93
CA ALA A 300 -17.82 -77.23 -10.70
C ALA A 300 -16.98 -77.62 -11.91
N ARG A 301 -16.51 -78.88 -11.95
CA ARG A 301 -15.55 -79.35 -12.95
C ARG A 301 -16.02 -80.65 -13.59
N TYR A 302 -15.83 -80.77 -14.89
CA TYR A 302 -15.96 -82.00 -15.64
C TYR A 302 -14.56 -82.52 -15.94
N SER A 303 -14.28 -83.75 -15.51
CA SER A 303 -12.97 -84.38 -15.69
C SER A 303 -13.11 -85.63 -16.55
N TYR A 304 -12.29 -85.73 -17.60
CA TYR A 304 -12.16 -86.88 -18.48
C TYR A 304 -10.74 -87.45 -18.40
N TYR A 305 -10.64 -88.75 -18.16
CA TYR A 305 -9.40 -89.49 -18.04
C TYR A 305 -9.37 -90.62 -19.08
N ASP A 306 -8.35 -90.59 -19.92
CA ASP A 306 -7.94 -91.67 -20.82
C ASP A 306 -6.89 -92.51 -20.09
N VAL A 307 -7.20 -93.77 -19.78
CA VAL A 307 -6.40 -94.60 -18.87
C VAL A 307 -5.38 -95.43 -19.68
N TYR A 308 -4.20 -95.72 -19.12
CA TYR A 308 -3.20 -96.55 -19.81
C TYR A 308 -3.62 -98.03 -19.94
N ASN A 309 -4.49 -98.52 -19.05
CA ASN A 309 -4.87 -99.92 -18.97
C ASN A 309 -6.06 -100.21 -19.92
N PRO A 310 -5.89 -101.05 -20.96
CA PRO A 310 -6.97 -101.37 -21.90
C PRO A 310 -8.15 -102.14 -21.28
N ASN A 311 -7.97 -102.75 -20.09
CA ASN A 311 -9.04 -103.45 -19.37
C ASN A 311 -9.85 -102.53 -18.44
N GLN A 312 -9.53 -101.23 -18.39
CA GLN A 312 -10.28 -100.25 -17.60
C GLN A 312 -10.91 -99.22 -18.54
N PRO A 313 -12.23 -98.92 -18.41
CA PRO A 313 -12.86 -97.93 -19.25
C PRO A 313 -12.35 -96.52 -18.90
N ASN A 314 -12.33 -95.66 -19.92
CA ASN A 314 -12.13 -94.23 -19.74
C ASN A 314 -13.14 -93.67 -18.73
N ARG A 315 -12.68 -92.75 -17.88
CA ARG A 315 -13.49 -92.21 -16.78
C ARG A 315 -13.86 -90.78 -17.05
N ALA A 316 -15.15 -90.48 -17.03
CA ALA A 316 -15.67 -89.13 -17.06
C ALA A 316 -16.54 -88.90 -15.83
N PHE A 317 -16.36 -87.79 -15.13
CA PHE A 317 -17.20 -87.44 -13.99
C PHE A 317 -17.28 -85.93 -13.77
N MET A 318 -18.39 -85.50 -13.20
CA MET A 318 -18.55 -84.15 -12.68
C MET A 318 -18.17 -84.11 -11.20
N SER A 319 -17.39 -83.13 -10.80
CA SER A 319 -17.04 -82.85 -9.41
C SER A 319 -17.53 -81.47 -9.00
N LEU A 320 -18.20 -81.43 -7.85
CA LEU A 320 -18.52 -80.21 -7.13
C LEU A 320 -17.69 -80.22 -5.86
N GLY A 321 -17.07 -79.10 -5.52
CA GLY A 321 -16.32 -79.03 -4.28
C GLY A 321 -16.21 -77.63 -3.73
N VAL A 322 -15.90 -77.57 -2.44
CA VAL A 322 -15.64 -76.34 -1.69
C VAL A 322 -14.23 -76.44 -1.15
N ASN A 323 -13.44 -75.40 -1.34
CA ASN A 323 -12.11 -75.28 -0.81
C ASN A 323 -12.04 -74.10 0.18
N LEU A 324 -11.67 -74.39 1.42
CA LEU A 324 -11.42 -73.39 2.45
C LEU A 324 -9.94 -73.44 2.80
N SER A 325 -9.25 -72.33 2.59
CA SER A 325 -7.86 -72.17 3.01
C SER A 325 -7.75 -70.97 3.95
N VAL A 326 -7.35 -71.28 5.19
CA VAL A 326 -7.14 -70.32 6.27
C VAL A 326 -5.65 -70.34 6.62
N PRO A 327 -4.93 -69.22 6.51
CA PRO A 327 -3.53 -69.17 6.89
C PRO A 327 -3.39 -69.37 8.40
N LEU A 328 -2.54 -70.30 8.83
CA LEU A 328 -2.24 -70.56 10.25
C LEU A 328 -1.22 -69.58 10.85
N VAL A 329 -0.89 -68.50 10.13
CA VAL A 329 -0.02 -67.44 10.62
C VAL A 329 -0.87 -66.47 11.44
N PHE A 330 -0.76 -66.52 12.76
CA PHE A 330 -1.52 -65.69 13.70
C PHE A 330 -0.98 -64.26 13.83
N ASN A 331 -0.54 -63.64 12.73
CA ASN A 331 0.00 -62.28 12.73
C ASN A 331 -1.09 -61.17 12.73
N GLN A 332 -2.33 -61.54 13.06
CA GLN A 332 -3.48 -60.63 13.03
C GLN A 332 -3.35 -59.50 14.05
N LYS A 333 -2.71 -59.77 15.19
CA LYS A 333 -2.46 -58.75 16.21
C LYS A 333 -1.48 -57.70 15.69
N GLU A 334 -0.36 -58.13 15.11
CA GLU A 334 0.69 -57.30 14.53
C GLU A 334 0.18 -56.53 13.32
N LYS A 335 -0.61 -57.17 12.45
CA LYS A 335 -1.24 -56.51 11.29
C LYS A 335 -2.22 -55.42 11.73
N ARG A 336 -3.05 -55.70 12.74
CA ARG A 336 -3.97 -54.72 13.31
C ARG A 336 -3.21 -53.57 13.98
N GLU A 337 -2.15 -53.87 14.72
CA GLU A 337 -1.29 -52.88 15.35
C GLU A 337 -0.59 -52.00 14.31
N TYR A 338 -0.02 -52.57 13.25
CA TYR A 338 0.58 -51.84 12.13
C TYR A 338 -0.40 -50.83 11.51
N TYR A 339 -1.62 -51.27 11.17
CA TYR A 339 -2.62 -50.37 10.58
C TYR A 339 -3.17 -49.35 11.57
N MET A 340 -3.26 -49.68 12.87
CA MET A 340 -3.62 -48.73 13.92
C MET A 340 -2.54 -47.66 14.13
N LEU A 341 -1.26 -48.04 14.12
CA LEU A 341 -0.12 -47.11 14.19
C LEU A 341 -0.06 -46.22 12.95
N GLN A 342 -0.29 -46.78 11.75
CA GLN A 342 -0.39 -46.02 10.51
C GLN A 342 -1.52 -44.99 10.58
N ARG A 343 -2.69 -45.37 11.14
CA ARG A 343 -3.80 -44.47 11.40
C ARG A 343 -3.41 -43.37 12.39
N GLN A 344 -2.81 -43.71 13.53
CA GLN A 344 -2.39 -42.74 14.54
C GLN A 344 -1.37 -41.74 13.99
N THR A 345 -0.40 -42.21 13.20
CA THR A 345 0.60 -41.34 12.56
C THR A 345 -0.06 -40.40 11.55
N THR A 346 -1.08 -40.85 10.84
CA THR A 346 -1.80 -40.02 9.86
C THR A 346 -2.72 -39.01 10.55
N SER A 347 -3.48 -39.43 11.57
CA SER A 347 -4.33 -38.54 12.36
C SER A 347 -3.52 -37.47 13.10
N GLN A 348 -2.35 -37.82 13.65
CA GLN A 348 -1.44 -36.85 14.26
C GLN A 348 -0.92 -35.84 13.23
N LYS A 349 -0.59 -36.27 12.01
CA LYS A 349 -0.18 -35.34 10.94
C LYS A 349 -1.31 -34.38 10.58
N ASP A 350 -2.54 -34.86 10.45
CA ASP A 350 -3.69 -34.04 10.11
C ASP A 350 -4.12 -33.09 11.25
N GLU A 351 -4.06 -33.54 12.50
CA GLU A 351 -4.33 -32.72 13.68
C GLU A 351 -3.31 -31.58 13.81
N VAL A 352 -2.02 -31.89 13.63
CA VAL A 352 -0.95 -30.88 13.55
C VAL A 352 -1.20 -29.90 12.40
N ILE A 353 -1.64 -30.35 11.23
CA ILE A 353 -1.97 -29.46 10.11
C ILE A 353 -3.14 -28.53 10.46
N SER A 354 -4.19 -29.04 11.10
CA SER A 354 -5.38 -28.25 11.46
C SER A 354 -5.12 -27.19 12.56
N GLN A 355 -4.43 -27.57 13.64
CA GLN A 355 -4.04 -26.64 14.71
C GLN A 355 -3.06 -25.58 14.19
N ASN A 356 -2.22 -25.94 13.21
CA ASN A 356 -1.32 -24.99 12.55
C ASN A 356 -2.05 -23.94 11.69
N ILE A 357 -3.29 -24.14 11.23
CA ILE A 357 -3.95 -23.14 10.38
C ILE A 357 -4.20 -21.85 11.15
N GLN A 358 -4.81 -21.93 12.34
CA GLN A 358 -5.10 -20.74 13.15
C GLN A 358 -3.83 -20.02 13.60
N ILE A 359 -2.80 -20.77 14.01
CA ILE A 359 -1.49 -20.23 14.37
C ILE A 359 -0.84 -19.55 13.16
N ASN A 360 -0.87 -20.17 11.98
CA ASN A 360 -0.32 -19.59 10.76
C ASN A 360 -1.08 -18.32 10.34
N LEU A 361 -2.41 -18.29 10.44
CA LEU A 361 -3.20 -17.09 10.16
C LEU A 361 -2.83 -15.94 11.10
N LEU A 362 -2.66 -16.23 12.39
CA LEU A 362 -2.22 -15.24 13.36
C LEU A 362 -0.80 -14.73 13.07
N ASN A 363 0.12 -15.62 12.70
CA ASN A 363 1.48 -15.26 12.31
C ASN A 363 1.49 -14.36 11.07
N TYR A 364 0.72 -14.71 10.03
CA TYR A 364 0.59 -13.87 8.83
C TYR A 364 -0.04 -12.51 9.14
N TYR A 365 -1.07 -12.46 10.00
CA TYR A 365 -1.64 -11.21 10.45
C TYR A 365 -0.62 -10.35 11.20
N TYR A 366 0.13 -10.94 12.14
CA TYR A 366 1.16 -10.25 12.90
C TYR A 366 2.26 -9.70 11.99
N GLU A 367 2.76 -10.52 11.05
CA GLU A 367 3.75 -10.11 10.05
C GLU A 367 3.22 -8.96 9.19
N TYR A 368 1.97 -9.05 8.73
CA TYR A 368 1.33 -7.99 7.95
C TYR A 368 1.25 -6.68 8.73
N GLN A 369 0.77 -6.72 9.98
CA GLN A 369 0.64 -5.53 10.81
C GLN A 369 1.99 -4.90 11.14
N TYR A 370 3.03 -5.73 11.32
CA TYR A 370 4.40 -5.24 11.48
C TYR A 370 4.90 -4.51 10.23
N LYS A 371 4.69 -5.09 9.04
CA LYS A 371 5.02 -4.44 7.75
C LYS A 371 4.21 -3.17 7.53
N LEU A 372 2.93 -3.15 7.90
CA LEU A 372 2.08 -1.98 7.83
C LEU A 372 2.56 -0.86 8.76
N LYS A 373 3.01 -1.19 9.98
CA LYS A 373 3.66 -0.23 10.88
C LYS A 373 4.93 0.36 10.27
N GLN A 374 5.80 -0.48 9.70
CA GLN A 374 6.99 -0.01 9.00
C GLN A 374 6.63 0.92 7.83
N PHE A 375 5.57 0.57 7.09
CA PHE A 375 5.08 1.39 5.98
C PHE A 375 4.63 2.76 6.47
N LYS A 376 3.82 2.84 7.54
CA LYS A 376 3.38 4.11 8.14
C LYS A 376 4.57 4.97 8.57
N ASN A 377 5.56 4.38 9.22
CA ASN A 377 6.76 5.11 9.64
C ASN A 377 7.55 5.66 8.44
N LEU A 378 7.73 4.87 7.39
CA LEU A 378 8.38 5.30 6.16
C LEU A 378 7.57 6.37 5.41
N TYR A 379 6.25 6.31 5.49
CA TYR A 379 5.36 7.32 4.94
C TYR A 379 5.51 8.66 5.70
N HIS A 380 5.57 8.66 7.03
CA HIS A 380 5.89 9.87 7.80
C HIS A 380 7.28 10.42 7.45
N LYS A 381 8.28 9.55 7.28
CA LYS A 381 9.62 9.95 6.80
C LYS A 381 9.55 10.61 5.42
N ARG A 382 8.66 10.14 4.53
CA ARG A 382 8.39 10.78 3.23
C ARG A 382 7.84 12.19 3.38
N LEU A 383 6.91 12.41 4.31
CA LEU A 383 6.35 13.74 4.59
C LEU A 383 7.46 14.70 5.05
N VAL A 384 8.37 14.24 5.91
CA VAL A 384 9.55 15.02 6.32
C VAL A 384 10.40 15.40 5.11
N PHE A 385 10.71 14.45 4.22
CA PHE A 385 11.46 14.77 2.99
C PHE A 385 10.71 15.74 2.07
N THR A 386 9.38 15.65 2.01
CA THR A 386 8.54 16.56 1.22
C THR A 386 8.66 17.99 1.75
N GLU A 387 8.63 18.17 3.07
CA GLU A 387 8.83 19.49 3.70
C GLU A 387 10.26 20.01 3.55
N LEU A 388 11.27 19.13 3.63
CA LEU A 388 12.66 19.53 3.38
C LEU A 388 12.85 20.00 1.93
N LEU A 389 12.32 19.26 0.95
CA LEU A 389 12.35 19.67 -0.45
C LEU A 389 11.59 20.97 -0.68
N ARG A 390 10.43 21.16 -0.05
CA ARG A 390 9.69 22.42 -0.10
C ARG A 390 10.56 23.57 0.42
N THR A 391 11.20 23.38 1.57
CA THR A 391 12.09 24.39 2.18
C THR A 391 13.25 24.75 1.25
N GLU A 392 13.91 23.76 0.63
CA GLU A 392 14.99 24.01 -0.34
C GLU A 392 14.50 24.71 -1.62
N ARG A 393 13.29 24.40 -2.11
CA ARG A 393 12.66 25.14 -3.23
C ARG A 393 12.43 26.61 -2.86
N VAL A 394 11.93 26.88 -1.65
CA VAL A 394 11.71 28.26 -1.19
C VAL A 394 13.03 29.03 -1.08
N LYS A 395 14.07 28.41 -0.51
CA LYS A 395 15.41 29.02 -0.45
C LYS A 395 15.93 29.36 -1.85
N HIS A 396 15.78 28.45 -2.80
CA HIS A 396 16.14 28.69 -4.20
C HIS A 396 15.34 29.85 -4.81
N ASP A 397 14.02 29.85 -4.67
CA ASP A 397 13.14 30.86 -5.27
C ASP A 397 13.36 32.27 -4.68
N LEU A 398 13.80 32.35 -3.42
CA LEU A 398 14.15 33.60 -2.74
C LEU A 398 15.61 34.03 -2.96
N ASN A 399 16.41 33.27 -3.72
CA ASN A 399 17.86 33.45 -3.85
C ASN A 399 18.57 33.54 -2.49
N ASP A 400 18.14 32.70 -1.54
CA ASP A 400 18.73 32.63 -0.22
C ASP A 400 20.17 32.11 -0.31
N MET A 401 21.10 32.76 0.41
CA MET A 401 22.50 32.34 0.47
C MET A 401 22.67 30.97 1.15
N GLU A 402 21.68 30.53 1.93
CA GLU A 402 21.67 29.20 2.53
C GLU A 402 21.29 28.07 1.57
N PHE A 403 20.81 28.39 0.36
CA PHE A 403 20.48 27.36 -0.62
C PHE A 403 21.75 26.63 -1.07
N ASN A 404 21.83 25.32 -0.80
CA ASN A 404 22.90 24.47 -1.28
C ASN A 404 22.33 23.44 -2.27
N PRO A 405 22.61 23.56 -3.58
CA PRO A 405 22.04 22.67 -4.58
C PRO A 405 22.49 21.22 -4.38
N ASN A 406 23.69 20.96 -3.86
CA ASN A 406 24.15 19.59 -3.59
C ASN A 406 23.32 18.93 -2.48
N THR A 407 23.06 19.67 -1.39
CA THR A 407 22.23 19.21 -0.28
C THR A 407 20.79 18.97 -0.74
N ALA A 408 20.22 19.89 -1.52
CA ALA A 408 18.88 19.75 -2.08
C ALA A 408 18.76 18.51 -2.98
N LEU A 409 19.77 18.23 -3.81
CA LEU A 409 19.83 17.03 -4.65
C LEU A 409 19.94 15.73 -3.82
N PHE A 410 20.70 15.74 -2.72
CA PHE A 410 20.72 14.58 -1.82
C PHE A 410 19.38 14.33 -1.13
N ILE A 411 18.68 15.38 -0.68
CA ILE A 411 17.34 15.25 -0.10
C ILE A 411 16.37 14.67 -1.16
N LEU A 412 16.51 15.08 -2.43
CA LEU A 412 15.70 14.57 -3.53
C LEU A 412 15.97 13.08 -3.81
N ASP A 413 17.23 12.66 -3.81
CA ASP A 413 17.59 11.25 -3.96
C ASP A 413 17.10 10.42 -2.77
N ASP A 414 17.21 10.92 -1.53
CA ASP A 414 16.69 10.28 -0.32
C ASP A 414 15.14 10.13 -0.38
N TYR A 415 14.44 11.13 -0.90
CA TYR A 415 12.99 11.09 -1.16
C TYR A 415 12.60 10.04 -2.21
N TRP A 416 13.39 9.90 -3.29
CA TRP A 416 13.19 8.85 -4.29
C TRP A 416 13.57 7.45 -3.76
N SER A 417 14.61 7.33 -2.92
CA SER A 417 14.96 6.08 -2.25
C SER A 417 13.84 5.60 -1.33
N ASN A 418 13.27 6.52 -0.54
CA ASN A 418 12.12 6.24 0.31
C ASN A 418 10.91 5.71 -0.49
N ALA A 419 10.71 6.18 -1.73
CA ALA A 419 9.65 5.66 -2.60
C ALA A 419 9.84 4.17 -2.94
N ILE A 420 11.09 3.74 -3.18
CA ILE A 420 11.43 2.34 -3.46
C ILE A 420 11.14 1.47 -2.23
N GLU A 421 11.56 1.91 -1.04
CA GLU A 421 11.33 1.19 0.22
C GLU A 421 9.83 1.04 0.53
N LEU A 422 9.02 2.08 0.25
CA LEU A 422 7.56 2.00 0.36
C LEU A 422 6.97 0.96 -0.61
N LEU A 423 7.49 0.87 -1.83
CA LEU A 423 7.07 -0.16 -2.80
C LEU A 423 7.49 -1.57 -2.38
N ASP A 424 8.66 -1.74 -1.75
CA ASP A 424 9.10 -3.02 -1.20
C ASP A 424 8.17 -3.50 -0.09
N LEU A 425 7.84 -2.63 0.88
CA LEU A 425 6.91 -2.98 1.95
C LEU A 425 5.51 -3.30 1.43
N LYS A 426 5.06 -2.55 0.42
CA LYS A 426 3.78 -2.81 -0.25
C LYS A 426 3.79 -4.17 -0.94
N GLN A 427 4.86 -4.52 -1.65
CA GLN A 427 5.04 -5.82 -2.26
C GLN A 427 5.00 -6.95 -1.21
N ASP A 428 5.71 -6.80 -0.09
CA ASP A 428 5.73 -7.79 0.99
C ASP A 428 4.35 -7.99 1.62
N MET A 429 3.62 -6.90 1.90
CA MET A 429 2.24 -6.96 2.38
C MET A 429 1.34 -7.75 1.42
N TYR A 430 1.46 -7.54 0.11
CA TYR A 430 0.69 -8.30 -0.87
C TYR A 430 1.08 -9.78 -0.98
N LYS A 431 2.36 -10.13 -0.78
CA LYS A 431 2.79 -11.54 -0.69
C LYS A 431 2.14 -12.23 0.51
N ILE A 432 2.04 -11.54 1.65
CA ILE A 432 1.36 -12.07 2.83
C ILE A 432 -0.14 -12.25 2.56
N LEU A 433 -0.79 -11.31 1.89
CA LEU A 433 -2.20 -11.45 1.49
C LEU A 433 -2.42 -12.63 0.53
N LEU A 434 -1.47 -12.88 -0.38
CA LEU A 434 -1.50 -14.06 -1.25
C LEU A 434 -1.33 -15.36 -0.46
N ASN A 435 -0.46 -15.40 0.54
CA ASN A 435 -0.33 -16.54 1.46
C ASN A 435 -1.63 -16.78 2.25
N LEU A 436 -2.30 -15.72 2.70
CA LEU A 436 -3.62 -15.84 3.34
C LEU A 436 -4.66 -16.42 2.37
N LYS A 437 -4.66 -15.98 1.10
CA LYS A 437 -5.57 -16.51 0.06
C LYS A 437 -5.35 -18.00 -0.21
N THR A 438 -4.12 -18.53 -0.12
CA THR A 438 -3.90 -19.98 -0.27
C THR A 438 -4.34 -20.79 0.94
N LYS A 439 -4.39 -20.19 2.13
CA LYS A 439 -4.96 -20.81 3.35
C LYS A 439 -6.48 -20.71 3.40
N LEU A 440 -7.05 -19.66 2.80
CA LEU A 440 -8.49 -19.39 2.73
C LEU A 440 -8.96 -19.29 1.26
N PRO A 441 -8.92 -20.39 0.49
CA PRO A 441 -9.11 -20.32 -0.96
C PRO A 441 -10.52 -19.89 -1.37
N ASN A 442 -11.53 -20.22 -0.55
CA ASN A 442 -12.94 -19.92 -0.81
C ASN A 442 -13.36 -18.51 -0.40
N VAL A 443 -12.44 -17.72 0.17
CA VAL A 443 -12.72 -16.40 0.75
C VAL A 443 -12.01 -15.36 -0.08
N ASN A 444 -12.72 -14.32 -0.53
CA ASN A 444 -12.07 -13.24 -1.27
C ASN A 444 -11.28 -12.34 -0.32
N ILE A 445 -10.16 -11.79 -0.79
CA ILE A 445 -9.30 -10.92 0.03
C ILE A 445 -10.08 -9.70 0.55
N THR A 446 -11.00 -9.18 -0.26
CA THR A 446 -11.86 -8.04 0.07
C THR A 446 -12.84 -8.32 1.21
N GLU A 447 -13.08 -9.59 1.57
CA GLU A 447 -14.00 -9.94 2.66
C GLU A 447 -13.36 -9.75 4.04
N TYR A 448 -12.02 -9.74 4.12
CA TYR A 448 -11.26 -9.55 5.36
C TYR A 448 -10.27 -8.38 5.29
N THR A 449 -10.38 -7.51 4.27
CA THR A 449 -9.53 -6.32 4.15
C THR A 449 -10.32 -5.07 3.80
N LYS A 450 -9.78 -3.91 4.20
CA LYS A 450 -10.32 -2.58 3.89
C LYS A 450 -9.22 -1.65 3.37
N PRO A 451 -9.51 -0.74 2.41
CA PRO A 451 -8.55 0.28 2.00
C PRO A 451 -8.14 1.18 3.17
N LEU A 452 -6.84 1.45 3.31
CA LEU A 452 -6.30 2.36 4.31
C LEU A 452 -6.28 3.79 3.77
N ASN A 453 -6.91 4.72 4.47
CA ASN A 453 -6.82 6.16 4.17
C ASN A 453 -5.55 6.75 4.79
N LEU A 454 -4.62 7.19 3.94
CA LEU A 454 -3.35 7.79 4.36
C LEU A 454 -3.49 9.24 4.82
N SER A 455 -4.53 9.97 4.41
CA SER A 455 -4.78 11.36 4.82
C SER A 455 -4.98 11.46 6.34
N ASN A 456 -5.56 10.44 6.95
CA ASN A 456 -5.75 10.36 8.41
C ASN A 456 -4.43 10.15 9.17
N LEU A 457 -3.33 9.81 8.47
CA LEU A 457 -1.99 9.69 9.05
C LEU A 457 -1.20 11.00 8.98
N ASN A 458 -1.71 12.05 8.33
CA ASN A 458 -1.04 13.35 8.37
C ASN A 458 -1.17 13.93 9.78
N ILE A 459 -0.06 13.93 10.52
CA ILE A 459 0.03 14.45 11.90
C ILE A 459 -0.21 15.98 11.92
N ALA A 460 0.00 16.65 10.81
CA ALA A 460 -0.41 18.03 10.59
C ALA A 460 -1.91 18.09 10.23
N SER A 461 -2.78 17.79 11.18
CA SER A 461 -4.07 18.48 11.21
C SER A 461 -3.91 19.58 12.23
N SER A 462 -3.53 20.75 11.76
CA SER A 462 -3.55 21.96 12.57
C SER A 462 -4.94 22.03 13.23
N ASN A 463 -4.99 22.00 14.57
CA ASN A 463 -6.26 22.08 15.29
C ASN A 463 -6.48 23.56 15.64
N PRO A 464 -7.51 24.24 15.12
CA PRO A 464 -8.68 23.70 14.40
C PRO A 464 -8.43 23.41 12.90
N PRO A 465 -9.08 22.37 12.33
CA PRO A 465 -8.83 21.86 10.97
C PRO A 465 -9.26 22.80 9.85
N PHE A 466 -9.99 23.87 10.16
CA PHE A 466 -10.33 24.94 9.24
C PHE A 466 -9.76 26.26 9.75
N LYS A 467 -8.83 26.84 8.98
CA LYS A 467 -8.17 28.12 9.27
C LYS A 467 -8.26 29.03 8.06
N ALA A 468 -8.98 30.13 8.18
CA ALA A 468 -8.95 31.19 7.17
C ALA A 468 -7.92 32.25 7.54
N VAL A 469 -7.50 33.06 6.56
CA VAL A 469 -6.65 34.23 6.82
C VAL A 469 -7.08 35.39 5.95
N TYR A 470 -7.01 36.59 6.50
CA TYR A 470 -7.22 37.83 5.77
C TYR A 470 -5.90 38.37 5.24
N VAL A 471 -5.88 38.69 3.95
CA VAL A 471 -4.71 39.23 3.26
C VAL A 471 -5.05 40.63 2.78
N TRP A 472 -4.66 41.62 3.56
CA TRP A 472 -4.85 43.04 3.26
C TRP A 472 -3.83 43.53 2.22
N SER A 473 -4.06 44.73 1.67
CA SER A 473 -3.15 45.32 0.70
C SER A 473 -1.74 45.55 1.25
N ASP A 474 -1.59 45.73 2.57
CA ASP A 474 -0.29 45.98 3.19
C ASP A 474 0.60 44.73 3.21
N ALA A 475 0.01 43.52 3.20
CA ALA A 475 0.78 42.28 3.08
C ALA A 475 1.59 42.23 1.77
N PHE A 476 0.99 42.66 0.65
CA PHE A 476 1.68 42.72 -0.65
C PHE A 476 2.72 43.84 -0.74
N LYS A 477 2.59 44.90 0.08
CA LYS A 477 3.60 45.97 0.16
C LYS A 477 4.81 45.54 0.96
N ASN A 478 4.60 44.77 2.03
CA ASN A 478 5.63 44.41 3.00
C ASN A 478 6.32 43.08 2.68
N HIS A 479 5.65 42.18 1.94
CA HIS A 479 6.13 40.83 1.66
C HIS A 479 6.01 40.48 0.18
N SER A 480 6.95 39.66 -0.32
CA SER A 480 6.88 39.16 -1.69
C SER A 480 5.73 38.17 -1.86
N GLN A 481 5.21 38.06 -3.08
CA GLN A 481 4.16 37.09 -3.44
C GLN A 481 4.55 35.64 -3.05
N THR A 482 5.82 35.28 -3.20
CA THR A 482 6.35 33.96 -2.84
C THR A 482 6.23 33.71 -1.33
N VAL A 483 6.62 34.69 -0.51
CA VAL A 483 6.52 34.62 0.96
C VAL A 483 5.06 34.44 1.39
N ILE A 484 4.14 35.26 0.87
CA ILE A 484 2.71 35.17 1.17
C ILE A 484 2.16 33.78 0.82
N THR A 485 2.51 33.29 -0.38
CA THR A 485 2.04 32.00 -0.88
C THR A 485 2.50 30.84 0.01
N GLU A 486 3.80 30.79 0.32
CA GLU A 486 4.39 29.71 1.10
C GLU A 486 3.97 29.78 2.57
N TYR A 487 3.85 30.99 3.13
CA TYR A 487 3.35 31.17 4.48
C TYR A 487 1.90 30.67 4.58
N CYS A 488 1.04 30.94 3.59
CA CYS A 488 -0.32 30.40 3.57
C CYS A 488 -0.36 28.87 3.46
N LYS A 489 0.54 28.26 2.68
CA LYS A 489 0.63 26.79 2.54
C LYS A 489 1.10 26.12 3.83
N VAL A 490 2.18 26.62 4.44
CA VAL A 490 2.76 26.06 5.68
C VAL A 490 1.75 26.09 6.82
N ASN A 491 0.94 27.13 6.88
CA ASN A 491 -0.08 27.31 7.91
C ASN A 491 -1.44 26.71 7.53
N GLU A 492 -1.52 26.02 6.39
CA GLU A 492 -2.71 25.33 5.88
C GLU A 492 -3.95 26.24 5.77
N PHE A 493 -3.76 27.51 5.42
CA PHE A 493 -4.87 28.46 5.33
C PHE A 493 -5.77 28.16 4.13
N ASN A 494 -7.04 27.92 4.43
CA ASN A 494 -8.07 27.57 3.46
C ASN A 494 -9.46 27.87 4.04
N PRO A 495 -10.16 28.96 3.64
CA PRO A 495 -9.88 29.86 2.51
C PRO A 495 -8.95 31.06 2.82
N ILE A 496 -8.41 31.66 1.76
CA ILE A 496 -7.65 32.93 1.80
C ILE A 496 -8.58 34.08 1.41
N LEU A 497 -8.80 35.04 2.32
CA LEU A 497 -9.66 36.21 2.12
C LEU A 497 -8.79 37.38 1.62
N LEU A 498 -8.81 37.63 0.32
CA LEU A 498 -7.90 38.53 -0.36
C LEU A 498 -8.54 39.89 -0.61
N SER A 499 -7.98 40.96 -0.05
CA SER A 499 -8.48 42.33 -0.25
C SER A 499 -8.49 42.71 -1.74
N TYR A 500 -9.63 43.21 -2.22
CA TYR A 500 -9.78 43.70 -3.57
C TYR A 500 -9.88 45.23 -3.59
N ASN A 501 -9.01 45.86 -4.39
CA ASN A 501 -9.00 47.29 -4.65
C ASN A 501 -8.81 47.54 -6.16
N THR A 502 -9.45 48.60 -6.68
CA THR A 502 -9.45 48.98 -8.11
C THR A 502 -8.18 49.69 -8.58
N THR A 503 -7.18 49.90 -7.73
CA THR A 503 -5.90 50.52 -8.13
C THR A 503 -5.13 49.63 -9.11
N LYS A 504 -4.76 50.17 -10.28
CA LYS A 504 -4.20 49.40 -11.41
C LYS A 504 -2.96 48.53 -11.06
N ILE A 505 -2.01 49.07 -10.30
CA ILE A 505 -0.79 48.34 -9.90
C ILE A 505 -1.14 47.14 -9.01
N TYR A 506 -1.98 47.37 -8.00
CA TYR A 506 -2.43 46.34 -7.08
C TYR A 506 -3.28 45.25 -7.77
N LEU A 507 -4.12 45.64 -8.74
CA LEU A 507 -4.90 44.69 -9.54
C LEU A 507 -4.02 43.71 -10.30
N GLN A 508 -2.88 44.16 -10.82
CA GLN A 508 -1.94 43.28 -11.52
C GLN A 508 -1.33 42.26 -10.54
N GLU A 509 -0.83 42.71 -9.39
CA GLU A 509 -0.25 41.84 -8.36
C GLU A 509 -1.27 40.81 -7.82
N VAL A 510 -2.51 41.25 -7.56
CA VAL A 510 -3.60 40.39 -7.11
C VAL A 510 -4.01 39.38 -8.18
N SER A 511 -4.11 39.81 -9.45
CA SER A 511 -4.44 38.90 -10.56
C SER A 511 -3.33 37.85 -10.77
N GLU A 512 -2.06 38.26 -10.68
CA GLU A 512 -0.92 37.34 -10.73
C GLU A 512 -0.94 36.38 -9.53
N PHE A 513 -1.25 36.87 -8.32
CA PHE A 513 -1.46 36.04 -7.12
C PHE A 513 -2.53 34.98 -7.31
N ILE A 514 -3.71 35.37 -7.76
CA ILE A 514 -4.82 34.46 -8.01
C ILE A 514 -4.44 33.43 -9.08
N SER A 515 -3.80 33.86 -10.17
CA SER A 515 -3.42 32.95 -11.26
C SER A 515 -2.38 31.90 -10.86
N LYS A 516 -1.45 32.22 -9.95
CA LYS A 516 -0.44 31.28 -9.46
C LYS A 516 -0.96 30.37 -8.34
N ASN A 517 -2.00 30.80 -7.61
CA ASN A 517 -2.56 30.10 -6.45
C ASN A 517 -4.00 29.60 -6.65
N TYR A 518 -4.47 29.50 -7.90
CA TYR A 518 -5.87 29.20 -8.25
C TYR A 518 -6.39 27.84 -7.76
N THR A 519 -5.50 26.94 -7.32
CA THR A 519 -5.87 25.67 -6.67
C THR A 519 -6.33 25.85 -5.22
N GLY A 520 -6.12 27.03 -4.61
CA GLY A 520 -6.62 27.38 -3.28
C GLY A 520 -8.03 27.96 -3.31
N ASN A 521 -8.80 27.82 -2.21
CA ASN A 521 -10.09 28.49 -2.06
C ASN A 521 -9.87 29.98 -1.76
N ILE A 522 -9.75 30.80 -2.80
CA ILE A 522 -9.60 32.26 -2.67
C ILE A 522 -10.98 32.93 -2.65
N HIS A 523 -11.21 33.81 -1.68
CA HIS A 523 -12.38 34.68 -1.62
C HIS A 523 -11.94 36.14 -1.80
N LEU A 524 -12.56 36.87 -2.72
CA LEU A 524 -12.27 38.29 -2.92
C LEU A 524 -13.00 39.13 -1.88
N MET A 525 -12.24 39.80 -1.03
CA MET A 525 -12.75 40.64 0.04
C MET A 525 -13.04 42.06 -0.43
N ILE A 526 -14.24 42.53 -0.13
CA ILE A 526 -14.76 43.85 -0.47
C ILE A 526 -15.01 44.61 0.84
N GLY A 527 -14.10 45.55 1.16
CA GLY A 527 -14.05 46.26 2.44
C GLY A 527 -14.53 47.72 2.45
N SER A 528 -15.18 48.21 1.38
CA SER A 528 -15.44 49.65 1.23
C SER A 528 -16.81 50.05 1.82
N ASN A 529 -16.80 50.71 2.99
CA ASN A 529 -18.04 51.24 3.61
C ASN A 529 -18.78 52.29 2.76
N LYS A 530 -18.16 52.83 1.69
CA LYS A 530 -18.86 53.68 0.71
C LYS A 530 -19.97 52.93 -0.03
N LEU A 531 -19.84 51.61 -0.17
CA LEU A 531 -20.82 50.74 -0.85
C LEU A 531 -22.16 50.69 -0.10
N LEU A 532 -22.15 50.95 1.21
CA LEU A 532 -23.37 51.10 2.01
C LEU A 532 -24.22 52.30 1.56
N LYS A 533 -23.62 53.30 0.90
CA LYS A 533 -24.31 54.49 0.38
C LYS A 533 -24.59 54.42 -1.12
N THR A 534 -23.66 53.87 -1.90
CA THR A 534 -23.73 53.88 -3.38
C THR A 534 -24.35 52.62 -3.99
N GLY A 535 -24.55 51.56 -3.21
CA GLY A 535 -24.98 50.25 -3.71
C GLY A 535 -23.83 49.41 -4.25
N LEU A 536 -24.09 48.13 -4.52
CA LEU A 536 -23.07 47.11 -4.79
C LEU A 536 -22.94 46.70 -6.27
N THR A 537 -24.00 46.87 -7.07
CA THR A 537 -24.09 46.34 -8.45
C THR A 537 -22.99 46.84 -9.38
N GLY A 538 -22.78 48.15 -9.49
CA GLY A 538 -21.74 48.70 -10.38
C GLY A 538 -20.30 48.33 -9.95
N TYR A 539 -20.08 48.10 -8.66
CA TYR A 539 -18.79 47.66 -8.14
C TYR A 539 -18.50 46.20 -8.53
N LEU A 540 -19.50 45.32 -8.40
CA LEU A 540 -19.39 43.91 -8.76
C LEU A 540 -19.23 43.70 -10.27
N ASP A 541 -19.87 44.53 -11.10
CA ASP A 541 -19.65 44.51 -12.55
C ASP A 541 -18.21 44.89 -12.90
N THR A 542 -17.65 45.88 -12.21
CA THR A 542 -16.24 46.26 -12.37
C THR A 542 -15.30 45.14 -11.94
N LEU A 543 -15.61 44.46 -10.82
CA LEU A 543 -14.85 43.30 -10.34
C LEU A 543 -14.86 42.16 -11.37
N LYS A 544 -16.03 41.85 -11.93
CA LYS A 544 -16.18 40.82 -12.98
C LYS A 544 -15.36 41.11 -14.24
N ASN A 545 -15.21 42.38 -14.59
CA ASN A 545 -14.43 42.79 -15.76
C ASN A 545 -12.91 42.75 -15.52
N ASN A 546 -12.47 42.95 -14.27
CA ASN A 546 -11.04 43.05 -13.94
C ASN A 546 -10.42 41.72 -13.48
N ILE A 547 -11.20 40.80 -12.91
CA ILE A 547 -10.70 39.51 -12.41
C ILE A 547 -11.48 38.37 -13.05
N LYS A 548 -10.75 37.36 -13.52
CA LYS A 548 -11.37 36.14 -14.04
C LYS A 548 -11.98 35.32 -12.91
N LEU A 549 -13.30 35.43 -12.74
CA LEU A 549 -14.04 34.79 -11.65
C LEU A 549 -13.91 33.26 -11.60
N SER A 550 -13.49 32.60 -12.68
CA SER A 550 -13.26 31.14 -12.70
C SER A 550 -12.10 30.69 -11.80
N PHE A 551 -11.25 31.61 -11.33
CA PHE A 551 -10.11 31.31 -10.46
C PHE A 551 -10.36 31.67 -8.99
N VAL A 552 -11.56 32.10 -8.64
CA VAL A 552 -11.94 32.40 -7.25
C VAL A 552 -13.16 31.59 -6.86
N LYS A 553 -13.26 31.22 -5.59
CA LYS A 553 -14.36 30.40 -5.08
C LYS A 553 -15.50 31.25 -4.52
N GLY A 554 -15.19 32.44 -4.03
CA GLY A 554 -16.19 33.28 -3.38
C GLY A 554 -15.87 34.76 -3.36
N ILE A 555 -16.84 35.52 -2.85
CA ILE A 555 -16.68 36.91 -2.44
C ILE A 555 -16.91 37.01 -0.93
N HIS A 556 -16.18 37.90 -0.28
CA HIS A 556 -16.26 38.17 1.14
C HIS A 556 -16.60 39.65 1.35
N LEU A 557 -17.64 39.97 2.12
CA LEU A 557 -17.98 41.36 2.44
C LEU A 557 -17.50 41.71 3.85
N ASP A 558 -16.67 42.73 3.95
CA ASP A 558 -16.27 43.30 5.23
C ASP A 558 -16.81 44.74 5.32
N LEU A 559 -18.02 44.89 5.85
CA LEU A 559 -18.75 46.15 5.89
C LEU A 559 -19.10 46.51 7.34
N GLU A 560 -18.48 47.57 7.84
CA GLU A 560 -18.58 47.95 9.25
C GLU A 560 -19.69 48.98 9.49
N LEU A 561 -20.93 48.51 9.69
CA LEU A 561 -22.10 49.38 9.88
C LEU A 561 -21.94 50.39 11.03
N HIS A 562 -21.27 49.98 12.10
CA HIS A 562 -21.10 50.79 13.31
C HIS A 562 -20.23 52.03 13.09
N THR A 563 -19.46 52.08 11.99
CA THR A 563 -18.62 53.24 11.62
C THR A 563 -19.37 54.31 10.84
N LEU A 564 -20.62 54.06 10.43
CA LEU A 564 -21.40 55.02 9.66
C LEU A 564 -21.85 56.22 10.53
N PRO A 565 -21.73 57.47 10.03
CA PRO A 565 -22.32 58.63 10.67
C PRO A 565 -23.85 58.46 10.75
N GLY A 566 -24.44 58.59 11.94
CA GLY A 566 -25.88 58.41 12.14
C GLY A 566 -26.33 57.00 12.54
N PHE A 567 -25.40 56.03 12.69
CA PHE A 567 -25.74 54.64 13.00
C PHE A 567 -26.46 54.49 14.34
N LYS A 568 -26.07 55.26 15.37
CA LYS A 568 -26.69 55.18 16.70
C LYS A 568 -28.14 55.68 16.67
N GLU A 569 -28.42 56.67 15.82
CA GLU A 569 -29.68 57.36 15.69
C GLU A 569 -30.70 56.58 14.83
N ASN A 570 -30.24 55.75 13.88
CA ASN A 570 -31.11 54.98 12.98
C ASN A 570 -30.57 53.58 12.67
N LYS A 571 -30.45 52.74 13.71
CA LYS A 571 -29.91 51.38 13.62
C LYS A 571 -30.71 50.47 12.68
N GLU A 572 -32.04 50.52 12.75
CA GLU A 572 -32.92 49.65 11.96
C GLU A 572 -32.74 49.89 10.46
N ALA A 573 -32.80 51.15 10.01
CA ALA A 573 -32.60 51.47 8.60
C ALA A 573 -31.19 51.08 8.10
N ALA A 574 -30.17 51.18 8.96
CA ALA A 574 -28.82 50.76 8.61
C ALA A 574 -28.73 49.23 8.41
N PHE A 575 -29.38 48.45 9.28
CA PHE A 575 -29.45 46.99 9.15
C PHE A 575 -30.30 46.55 7.94
N ASP A 576 -31.41 47.21 7.66
CA ASP A 576 -32.25 46.92 6.49
C ASP A 576 -31.48 47.14 5.18
N ASN A 577 -30.74 48.25 5.10
CA ASN A 577 -29.89 48.55 3.95
C ASN A 577 -28.73 47.54 3.83
N TYR A 578 -28.13 47.11 4.94
CA TYR A 578 -27.12 46.05 4.95
C TYR A 578 -27.66 44.73 4.41
N ILE A 579 -28.84 44.28 4.87
CA ILE A 579 -29.49 43.05 4.39
C ILE A 579 -29.78 43.15 2.89
N LEU A 580 -30.18 44.33 2.39
CA LEU A 580 -30.38 44.57 0.97
C LEU A 580 -29.09 44.40 0.16
N ILE A 581 -27.96 44.90 0.66
CA ILE A 581 -26.64 44.73 0.05
C ILE A 581 -26.21 43.27 0.06
N VAL A 582 -26.40 42.55 1.16
CA VAL A 582 -26.12 41.11 1.24
C VAL A 582 -26.94 40.31 0.22
N LYS A 583 -28.23 40.66 0.04
CA LYS A 583 -29.08 40.03 -0.99
C LYS A 583 -28.59 40.33 -2.41
N GLN A 584 -28.12 41.55 -2.67
CA GLN A 584 -27.52 41.90 -3.96
C GLN A 584 -26.24 41.10 -4.23
N ALA A 585 -25.37 40.99 -3.22
CA ALA A 585 -24.15 40.19 -3.29
C ALA A 585 -24.47 38.71 -3.53
N LYS A 586 -25.49 38.17 -2.85
CA LYS A 586 -25.92 36.78 -3.02
C LYS A 586 -26.40 36.50 -4.43
N LYS A 587 -27.21 37.39 -4.99
CA LYS A 587 -27.66 37.27 -6.39
C LYS A 587 -26.47 37.21 -7.35
N PHE A 588 -25.51 38.11 -7.20
CA PHE A 588 -24.29 38.10 -8.02
C PHE A 588 -23.47 36.83 -7.81
N ALA A 589 -23.33 36.36 -6.57
CA ALA A 589 -22.60 35.14 -6.25
C ALA A 589 -23.25 33.92 -6.92
N ASP A 590 -24.58 33.79 -6.84
CA ASP A 590 -25.33 32.70 -7.49
C ASP A 590 -25.19 32.73 -9.01
N ASP A 591 -25.35 33.92 -9.62
CA ASP A 591 -25.24 34.10 -11.07
C ASP A 591 -23.85 33.72 -11.62
N ASN A 592 -22.81 33.77 -10.79
CA ASN A 592 -21.43 33.45 -11.16
C ASN A 592 -20.88 32.18 -10.46
N LYS A 593 -21.72 31.40 -9.79
CA LYS A 593 -21.35 30.16 -9.05
C LYS A 593 -20.27 30.36 -7.97
N LEU A 594 -20.37 31.46 -7.24
CA LEU A 594 -19.46 31.84 -6.16
C LEU A 594 -20.11 31.62 -4.79
N GLU A 595 -19.31 31.38 -3.77
CA GLU A 595 -19.72 31.42 -2.37
C GLU A 595 -19.75 32.87 -1.85
N LEU A 596 -20.71 33.17 -0.96
CA LEU A 596 -20.77 34.46 -0.27
C LEU A 596 -20.42 34.28 1.21
N SER A 597 -19.43 35.05 1.67
CA SER A 597 -19.14 35.20 3.09
C SER A 597 -19.18 36.66 3.54
N VAL A 598 -19.38 36.89 4.83
CA VAL A 598 -19.44 38.24 5.41
C VAL A 598 -18.72 38.29 6.77
N SER A 599 -18.21 39.46 7.13
CA SER A 599 -17.68 39.77 8.46
C SER A 599 -18.61 40.66 9.23
N ILE A 600 -18.84 40.31 10.49
CA ILE A 600 -19.68 41.06 11.43
C ILE A 600 -19.01 41.14 12.80
N PRO A 601 -19.19 42.24 13.56
CA PRO A 601 -18.80 42.28 14.96
C PRO A 601 -19.74 41.38 15.80
N LEU A 602 -19.35 41.15 17.04
CA LEU A 602 -20.19 40.44 18.01
C LEU A 602 -21.47 41.25 18.33
N SER A 603 -22.57 40.54 18.58
CA SER A 603 -23.87 41.08 19.00
C SER A 603 -24.71 41.77 17.92
N TYR A 604 -24.78 41.19 16.72
CA TYR A 604 -25.82 41.58 15.74
C TYR A 604 -27.19 41.03 16.16
N PRO A 605 -28.30 41.75 15.87
CA PRO A 605 -29.62 41.32 16.28
C PRO A 605 -30.11 40.08 15.51
N GLU A 606 -30.94 39.26 16.15
CA GLU A 606 -31.48 37.99 15.64
C GLU A 606 -31.98 38.07 14.18
N ASN A 607 -32.78 39.09 13.86
CA ASN A 607 -33.34 39.28 12.51
C ASN A 607 -32.26 39.41 11.42
N VAL A 608 -31.13 40.04 11.74
CA VAL A 608 -30.00 40.17 10.82
C VAL A 608 -29.25 38.84 10.73
N LEU A 609 -29.03 38.15 11.86
CA LEU A 609 -28.36 36.84 11.88
C LEU A 609 -29.13 35.79 11.07
N GLU A 610 -30.46 35.76 11.17
CA GLU A 610 -31.31 34.89 10.34
C GLU A 610 -31.19 35.22 8.84
N ALA A 611 -31.18 36.52 8.50
CA ALA A 611 -30.99 36.96 7.12
C ALA A 611 -29.61 36.54 6.59
N LEU A 612 -28.55 36.67 7.40
CA LEU A 612 -27.21 36.22 7.04
C LEU A 612 -27.15 34.70 6.89
N ASN A 613 -27.77 33.94 7.81
CA ASN A 613 -27.82 32.48 7.73
C ASN A 613 -28.50 32.00 6.43
N LYS A 614 -29.53 32.72 5.96
CA LYS A 614 -30.23 32.40 4.71
C LYS A 614 -29.42 32.76 3.47
N ASN A 615 -28.72 33.89 3.47
CA ASN A 615 -28.10 34.44 2.26
C ASN A 615 -26.60 34.14 2.14
N CYS A 616 -25.91 33.77 3.21
CA CYS A 616 -24.46 33.53 3.21
C CYS A 616 -24.12 32.05 3.38
N ASN A 617 -22.99 31.65 2.78
CA ASN A 617 -22.38 30.34 2.99
C ASN A 617 -21.64 30.31 4.34
N THR A 618 -20.98 31.42 4.69
CA THR A 618 -20.12 31.53 5.87
C THR A 618 -20.22 32.93 6.49
N VAL A 619 -20.19 33.03 7.81
CA VAL A 619 -20.23 34.29 8.55
C VAL A 619 -19.07 34.33 9.54
N TYR A 620 -18.24 35.37 9.43
CA TYR A 620 -17.05 35.59 10.24
C TYR A 620 -17.39 36.55 11.38
N LEU A 621 -17.19 36.09 12.61
CA LEU A 621 -17.37 36.87 13.83
C LEU A 621 -16.03 37.53 14.18
N MET A 622 -15.99 38.84 14.11
CA MET A 622 -14.80 39.64 14.41
C MET A 622 -14.78 39.94 15.91
N ALA A 623 -13.96 39.20 16.66
CA ALA A 623 -13.77 39.40 18.09
C ALA A 623 -12.43 40.11 18.34
N TYR A 624 -12.49 41.41 18.57
CA TYR A 624 -11.32 42.27 18.78
C TYR A 624 -11.27 42.81 20.20
N GLU A 625 -10.05 43.18 20.62
CA GLU A 625 -9.68 43.92 21.84
C GLU A 625 -9.90 43.15 23.15
N ASN A 626 -10.98 42.36 23.26
CA ASN A 626 -11.26 41.55 24.44
C ASN A 626 -11.01 40.07 24.16
N ILE A 627 -9.92 39.56 24.73
CA ILE A 627 -9.49 38.16 24.61
C ILE A 627 -10.08 37.24 25.67
N ASP A 628 -10.89 37.74 26.61
CA ASP A 628 -11.49 36.92 27.67
C ASP A 628 -12.43 35.84 27.05
N PRO A 629 -12.14 34.53 27.24
CA PRO A 629 -12.96 33.47 26.69
C PRO A 629 -14.43 33.56 27.11
N ASP A 630 -14.69 33.90 28.37
CA ASP A 630 -16.05 33.94 28.91
C ASP A 630 -16.86 35.07 28.28
N PHE A 631 -16.20 36.21 28.03
CA PHE A 631 -16.79 37.34 27.31
C PHE A 631 -17.16 36.95 25.87
N ILE A 632 -16.22 36.37 25.11
CA ILE A 632 -16.46 35.98 23.72
C ILE A 632 -17.55 34.91 23.64
N ILE A 633 -17.53 33.89 24.51
CA ILE A 633 -18.54 32.83 24.54
C ILE A 633 -19.92 33.42 24.82
N LYS A 634 -20.03 34.31 25.83
CA LYS A 634 -21.30 34.96 26.16
C LYS A 634 -21.81 35.84 25.02
N LYS A 635 -20.92 36.57 24.35
CA LYS A 635 -21.25 37.53 23.29
C LYS A 635 -21.47 36.92 21.91
N SER A 636 -21.06 35.66 21.70
CA SER A 636 -21.24 34.91 20.46
C SER A 636 -22.25 33.77 20.58
N ALA A 637 -22.94 33.62 21.72
CA ALA A 637 -23.83 32.50 21.99
C ALA A 637 -25.02 32.45 21.01
N GLU A 638 -25.60 33.61 20.70
CA GLU A 638 -26.72 33.75 19.78
C GLU A 638 -26.28 33.44 18.34
N GLU A 639 -25.15 34.00 17.91
CA GLU A 639 -24.53 33.77 16.61
C GLU A 639 -24.20 32.28 16.41
N LYS A 640 -23.61 31.62 17.40
CA LYS A 640 -23.32 30.18 17.35
C LYS A 640 -24.60 29.35 17.20
N SER A 641 -25.66 29.70 17.92
CA SER A 641 -26.94 28.98 17.88
C SER A 641 -27.61 29.09 16.51
N ILE A 642 -27.66 30.30 15.94
CA ILE A 642 -28.34 30.59 14.68
C ILE A 642 -27.52 30.11 13.47
N LEU A 643 -26.22 30.44 13.43
CA LEU A 643 -25.34 30.20 12.28
C LEU A 643 -24.75 28.78 12.25
N LYS A 644 -24.67 28.09 13.40
CA LYS A 644 -24.18 26.71 13.54
C LYS A 644 -22.82 26.52 12.83
N THR A 645 -22.73 25.57 11.90
CA THR A 645 -21.52 25.21 11.14
C THR A 645 -21.07 26.29 10.13
N LYS A 646 -21.87 27.35 9.91
CA LYS A 646 -21.49 28.50 9.07
C LYS A 646 -20.67 29.55 9.81
N CYS A 647 -20.60 29.45 11.13
CA CYS A 647 -19.93 30.42 11.98
C CYS A 647 -18.40 30.21 11.96
N VAL A 648 -17.64 31.29 11.76
CA VAL A 648 -16.17 31.30 11.84
C VAL A 648 -15.76 32.36 12.84
N LEU A 649 -14.88 32.04 13.77
CA LEU A 649 -14.34 33.05 14.70
C LEU A 649 -13.05 33.64 14.14
N ALA A 650 -13.02 34.97 13.94
CA ALA A 650 -11.83 35.70 13.59
C ALA A 650 -11.25 36.43 14.81
N LEU A 651 -9.98 36.16 15.11
CA LEU A 651 -9.23 36.85 16.17
C LEU A 651 -8.13 37.72 15.57
N ARG A 652 -7.83 38.83 16.24
CA ARG A 652 -6.77 39.75 15.85
C ARG A 652 -5.48 39.42 16.59
N THR A 653 -4.37 39.35 15.85
CA THR A 653 -3.05 38.99 16.38
C THR A 653 -2.53 39.98 17.44
N LYS A 654 -2.83 41.27 17.30
CA LYS A 654 -2.41 42.33 18.24
C LYS A 654 -2.96 42.18 19.66
N ASP A 655 -4.00 41.38 19.84
CA ASP A 655 -4.64 41.19 21.12
C ASP A 655 -3.96 40.08 21.95
N PHE A 656 -2.94 39.40 21.39
CA PHE A 656 -2.23 38.28 22.02
C PHE A 656 -0.72 38.54 22.11
N ASP A 657 -0.05 37.89 23.06
CA ASP A 657 1.40 38.02 23.26
C ASP A 657 2.21 37.18 22.26
N ASN A 658 1.73 35.98 21.94
CA ASN A 658 2.34 35.09 20.96
C ASN A 658 1.29 34.17 20.30
N ARG A 659 1.70 33.51 19.21
CA ARG A 659 0.82 32.64 18.41
C ARG A 659 0.31 31.42 19.18
N THR A 660 1.09 30.89 20.10
CA THR A 660 0.67 29.75 20.92
C THR A 660 -0.53 30.11 21.79
N ASP A 661 -0.53 31.31 22.37
CA ASP A 661 -1.63 31.78 23.22
C ASP A 661 -2.91 31.99 22.42
N MET A 662 -2.80 32.57 21.21
CA MET A 662 -3.92 32.71 20.28
C MET A 662 -4.50 31.35 19.85
N ASP A 663 -3.64 30.38 19.53
CA ASP A 663 -4.08 29.02 19.14
C ASP A 663 -4.71 28.25 20.30
N GLN A 664 -4.21 28.43 21.53
CA GLN A 664 -4.85 27.90 22.73
C GLN A 664 -6.22 28.56 22.97
N GLN A 665 -6.34 29.85 22.69
CA GLN A 665 -7.61 30.57 22.83
C GLN A 665 -8.66 30.04 21.85
N PHE A 666 -8.30 29.79 20.58
CA PHE A 666 -9.19 29.13 19.63
C PHE A 666 -9.71 27.78 20.16
N LYS A 667 -8.84 26.96 20.76
CA LYS A 667 -9.22 25.67 21.36
C LYS A 667 -10.21 25.83 22.51
N LYS A 668 -9.98 26.79 23.40
CA LYS A 668 -10.87 27.08 24.54
C LYS A 668 -12.26 27.54 24.09
N LEU A 669 -12.32 28.36 23.03
CA LEU A 669 -13.56 28.93 22.52
C LEU A 669 -14.45 27.92 21.77
N GLY A 670 -13.90 26.76 21.37
CA GLY A 670 -14.67 25.63 20.84
C GLY A 670 -15.37 25.90 19.51
N PHE A 671 -14.84 26.78 18.66
CA PHE A 671 -15.35 26.98 17.30
C PHE A 671 -14.75 25.93 16.35
N GLU A 672 -15.57 25.36 15.46
CA GLU A 672 -15.11 24.39 14.45
C GLU A 672 -14.24 25.05 13.36
N LYS A 673 -14.47 26.35 13.12
CA LYS A 673 -13.82 27.14 12.07
C LYS A 673 -13.25 28.43 12.65
N THR A 674 -12.01 28.74 12.32
CA THR A 674 -11.35 29.95 12.80
C THR A 674 -10.68 30.74 11.69
N ALA A 675 -10.32 31.99 11.98
CA ALA A 675 -9.66 32.88 11.06
C ALA A 675 -8.65 33.80 11.76
N TYR A 676 -7.55 34.11 11.10
CA TYR A 676 -6.58 35.12 11.54
C TYR A 676 -6.83 36.41 10.77
N HIS A 677 -7.11 37.50 11.51
CA HIS A 677 -7.57 38.77 10.93
C HIS A 677 -6.57 39.50 10.03
N ASP A 678 -5.27 39.27 10.14
CA ASP A 678 -4.29 39.97 9.31
C ASP A 678 -3.04 39.12 9.12
N LEU A 679 -2.75 38.75 7.87
CA LEU A 679 -1.56 38.00 7.50
C LEU A 679 -0.27 38.78 7.76
N ASP A 680 -0.23 40.08 7.48
CA ASP A 680 0.99 40.90 7.64
C ASP A 680 1.37 41.01 9.12
N ASP A 681 0.39 41.30 9.96
CA ASP A 681 0.59 41.31 11.41
C ASP A 681 0.93 39.91 11.92
N LEU A 682 0.35 38.84 11.37
CA LEU A 682 0.66 37.45 11.77
C LEU A 682 2.10 37.05 11.43
N ILE A 683 2.60 37.44 10.25
CA ILE A 683 4.01 37.22 9.87
C ILE A 683 4.93 37.98 10.82
N LYS A 684 4.62 39.25 11.13
CA LYS A 684 5.37 40.05 12.12
C LYS A 684 5.34 39.41 13.51
N PHE A 685 4.17 38.94 13.92
CA PHE A 685 3.92 38.31 15.21
C PHE A 685 4.78 37.06 15.40
N ASP A 686 4.86 36.20 14.38
CA ASP A 686 5.72 35.01 14.40
C ASP A 686 7.21 35.39 14.44
N ASN A 687 7.61 36.44 13.72
CA ASN A 687 9.00 36.93 13.76
C ASN A 687 9.39 37.55 15.11
N THR A 688 8.47 38.25 15.78
CA THR A 688 8.73 38.86 17.10
C THR A 688 8.71 37.83 18.24
N SER A 689 7.96 36.73 18.08
CA SER A 689 7.91 35.63 19.06
C SER A 689 9.26 34.90 19.23
N ILE A 690 10.17 35.04 18.25
CA ILE A 690 11.54 34.51 18.31
C ILE A 690 12.47 35.45 19.10
N ASN A 691 12.12 36.73 19.23
CA ASN A 691 12.88 37.77 19.95
C ASN A 691 12.31 38.05 21.34
N VAL A 692 11.86 37.03 22.08
CA VAL A 692 11.55 37.21 23.50
C VAL A 692 12.85 37.59 24.21
N LYS A 693 12.86 38.83 24.68
CA LYS A 693 13.93 39.47 25.45
C LYS A 693 14.49 38.50 26.47
N GLU A 694 15.80 38.27 26.41
CA GLU A 694 16.56 37.92 27.61
C GLU A 694 16.22 38.98 28.66
N ASP A 695 15.38 38.58 29.63
CA ASP A 695 15.08 39.41 30.78
C ASP A 695 16.41 39.71 31.46
N ASN A 696 16.82 40.97 31.36
CA ASN A 696 17.68 41.63 32.32
C ASN A 696 17.03 41.49 33.69
N LYS A 697 17.29 40.36 34.37
CA LYS A 697 17.29 40.30 35.83
C LYS A 697 18.35 41.28 36.30
N LYS A 698 17.96 42.54 36.45
CA LYS A 698 18.60 43.45 37.37
C LYS A 698 18.32 42.91 38.77
N GLU A 699 19.33 42.31 39.35
CA GLU A 699 19.45 42.18 40.81
C GLU A 699 19.25 43.57 41.44
N LYS A 700 18.19 43.69 42.24
CA LYS A 700 18.15 44.51 43.44
C LYS A 700 17.27 43.84 44.48
#